data_AF-A0A1I4PY76-F1
#
_entry.id   AF-A0A1I4PY76-F1
#
_cell.length_a   1.000
_cell.length_b   1.000
_cell.length_c   1.000
_cell.angle_alpha   90.00
_cell.angle_beta   90.00
_cell.angle_gamma   90.00
#
_symmetry.space_group_name_H-M   'P 1'
#
loop_
_entity.id
_entity.type
_entity.pdbx_description
1 polymer ?
#
loop_
_entity_poly.entity_id
_entity_poly.type
_entity_poly.pdbx_seq_one_letter_code
_entity_poly.pdbx_strand_id
1 'polypeptide(L)'
;MKTIEDSSAGTITVQVTGNCEDKRPIRGALVTIEKGYAMEKPGAAKKSAQARELFQSAYTDKNGCCVFTGVPAGTYTLSCKSFNDLDPKTVVVECGCTSSVCFEDPINVKINPKKALADCTLIDCNQTTVGSPLHLIAEISDENVMKNRISKLRWRAPDGKATLTLVDADNREILFTPTEAGINRILLSVTGLPADGEASGPEMEMDVPGTVNSEDPPRQAISGEIKTITTMTRTETSFTEDTAFWTAIRNSTDALSFNKYLSFMDWIFCGGKLPAPGFEANRFPLKDSEYRKLISRRFLSFTDSDTYRVVKAATEAFVMVNCGVLQDELQPFDTDSDNAYLDRRDLPIPQNGLRNAFNNDYLVGVDGNGDVLPYLAIIRRKLPDIPIKSGTFEDAVPGRELDNCFGLLQEKLANPCFLELIWSYWHEEGMLVQTMNALSRRFQNIRSSMQDPLANLEMDPLRPLNNLLWSYIQDEQHRLTISRRNYEYDHHYGLRLEGKAVQDFRPVDTRSKFLEAFHHLLRLCTVFYKQDDDTTVKADAFPVLNALKEVHLILSQGAHNQFGDLPSTARIEMLMQQWLLARPEFRELLPTRIMVAYPEPWMDRVDAMKKLQGWTDTSVLHFRNLGMFGEQLLLSIRWGHWSDEFEPVKALNWARFFRPQVQGYIHAYRAATGVDLSADPTVNARVDSTLPSVLLQKRLASQQRAS
;
A
#
# COMPACT_ATOMS: atom_id res chain seq x y z
N MET A 1 64.88 65.14 -45.45
CA MET A 1 64.88 63.84 -46.17
C MET A 1 64.93 62.75 -45.10
N LYS A 2 63.80 62.05 -44.87
CA LYS A 2 63.58 60.86 -43.99
C LYS A 2 63.83 61.09 -42.48
N THR A 3 63.02 60.70 -41.51
CA THR A 3 61.78 59.91 -41.37
C THR A 3 61.33 60.15 -39.91
N ILE A 4 60.10 60.59 -39.67
CA ILE A 4 59.44 60.47 -38.36
C ILE A 4 58.19 59.61 -38.61
N GLU A 5 58.40 58.30 -38.70
CA GLU A 5 57.42 57.24 -38.42
C GLU A 5 57.71 56.84 -36.96
N ASP A 6 56.80 56.66 -36.01
CA ASP A 6 55.36 56.40 -35.98
C ASP A 6 54.78 57.12 -34.75
N SER A 7 53.78 57.99 -34.90
CA SER A 7 52.85 58.27 -33.81
C SER A 7 51.75 57.22 -33.90
N SER A 8 51.77 56.21 -33.03
CA SER A 8 50.79 55.12 -33.03
C SER A 8 49.37 55.69 -32.94
N ALA A 9 48.60 55.52 -34.02
CA ALA A 9 47.20 55.94 -34.03
C ALA A 9 46.37 55.08 -33.05
N GLY A 10 45.41 55.70 -32.35
CA GLY A 10 44.51 55.01 -31.44
C GLY A 10 43.35 54.31 -32.16
N THR A 11 42.60 53.52 -31.41
CA THR A 11 41.42 52.78 -31.88
C THR A 11 40.21 53.07 -30.98
N ILE A 12 39.03 53.27 -31.56
CA ILE A 12 37.77 53.36 -30.80
C ILE A 12 36.90 52.16 -31.15
N THR A 13 36.50 51.38 -30.15
CA THR A 13 35.52 50.29 -30.30
C THR A 13 34.19 50.73 -29.72
N VAL A 14 33.12 50.61 -30.50
CA VAL A 14 31.77 50.98 -30.06
C VAL A 14 30.88 49.75 -30.09
N GLN A 15 30.10 49.57 -29.02
CA GLN A 15 29.10 48.52 -28.91
C GLN A 15 27.72 49.14 -28.70
N VAL A 16 26.72 48.71 -29.47
CA VAL A 16 25.32 49.19 -29.39
C VAL A 16 24.42 48.02 -29.02
N THR A 17 23.68 48.15 -27.92
CA THR A 17 22.80 47.10 -27.39
C THR A 17 21.44 47.63 -26.96
N GLY A 18 20.40 46.80 -27.06
CA GLY A 18 19.03 47.15 -26.62
C GLY A 18 18.79 47.12 -25.10
N ASN A 19 19.65 46.45 -24.33
CA ASN A 19 19.65 46.45 -22.85
C ASN A 19 21.01 45.95 -22.35
N CYS A 20 21.56 46.58 -21.31
CA CYS A 20 22.86 46.25 -20.74
C CYS A 20 22.89 44.91 -19.97
N GLU A 21 21.75 44.46 -19.42
CA GLU A 21 21.68 43.19 -18.67
C GLU A 21 21.60 41.96 -19.60
N ASP A 22 20.84 42.05 -20.70
CA ASP A 22 20.58 40.94 -21.62
C ASP A 22 21.51 40.92 -22.86
N LYS A 23 22.35 41.95 -23.06
CA LYS A 23 23.30 42.10 -24.18
C LYS A 23 22.70 41.78 -25.56
N ARG A 24 21.54 42.36 -25.90
CA ARG A 24 20.91 42.19 -27.23
C ARG A 24 21.62 43.11 -28.25
N PRO A 25 22.45 42.57 -29.16
CA PRO A 25 23.21 43.41 -30.08
C PRO A 25 22.30 44.04 -31.13
N ILE A 26 22.51 45.32 -31.44
CA ILE A 26 21.79 45.99 -32.53
C ILE A 26 22.72 46.10 -33.72
N ARG A 27 22.39 45.37 -34.78
CA ARG A 27 23.11 45.41 -36.06
C ARG A 27 22.62 46.60 -36.89
N GLY A 28 23.50 47.22 -37.67
CA GLY A 28 23.14 48.27 -38.62
C GLY A 28 22.90 49.65 -37.99
N ALA A 29 23.17 49.84 -36.70
CA ALA A 29 23.12 51.16 -36.07
C ALA A 29 24.26 52.03 -36.59
N LEU A 30 23.96 53.30 -36.88
CA LEU A 30 24.95 54.25 -37.40
C LEU A 30 25.64 54.96 -36.24
N VAL A 31 26.96 54.81 -36.15
CA VAL A 31 27.79 55.54 -35.20
C VAL A 31 28.65 56.53 -35.96
N THR A 32 28.60 57.80 -35.56
CA THR A 32 29.40 58.89 -36.12
C THR A 32 30.35 59.43 -35.07
N ILE A 33 31.61 59.62 -35.42
CA ILE A 33 32.61 60.25 -34.55
C ILE A 33 32.95 61.64 -35.07
N GLU A 34 32.80 62.65 -34.21
CA GLU A 34 33.08 64.05 -34.51
C GLU A 34 34.27 64.52 -33.66
N LYS A 35 35.22 65.24 -34.26
CA LYS A 35 36.40 65.74 -33.53
C LYS A 35 36.05 67.04 -32.81
N GLY A 36 36.27 67.09 -31.49
CA GLY A 36 36.14 68.30 -30.69
C GLY A 36 37.45 69.09 -30.69
N TYR A 37 37.40 70.39 -30.97
CA TYR A 37 38.54 71.29 -30.68
C TYR A 37 38.62 71.50 -29.16
N ALA A 38 39.84 71.44 -28.60
CA ALA A 38 40.08 71.50 -27.16
C ALA A 38 39.43 72.72 -26.48
N MET A 39 38.88 72.52 -25.28
CA MET A 39 38.26 73.56 -24.47
C MET A 39 39.25 74.69 -24.14
N GLU A 40 38.83 75.93 -24.39
CA GLU A 40 39.44 77.14 -23.84
C GLU A 40 39.35 77.14 -22.29
N LYS A 41 40.35 77.75 -21.64
CA LYS A 41 40.47 77.95 -20.19
C LYS A 41 39.18 78.52 -19.56
N PRO A 42 38.87 78.23 -18.29
CA PRO A 42 37.67 78.74 -17.64
C PRO A 42 37.76 80.27 -17.49
N GLY A 43 36.90 81.01 -18.19
CA GLY A 43 36.78 82.46 -18.03
C GLY A 43 36.52 83.32 -19.27
N ALA A 44 36.15 82.75 -20.44
CA ALA A 44 35.83 83.54 -21.63
C ALA A 44 34.35 83.39 -22.06
N ALA A 45 33.74 84.52 -22.45
CA ALA A 45 32.32 84.65 -22.77
C ALA A 45 31.90 83.87 -24.04
N LYS A 46 30.68 83.33 -24.01
CA LYS A 46 29.98 82.62 -25.11
C LYS A 46 30.24 83.25 -26.48
N LYS A 47 30.95 82.54 -27.36
CA LYS A 47 30.93 82.76 -28.82
C LYS A 47 30.77 81.43 -29.56
N SER A 48 29.77 81.41 -30.44
CA SER A 48 29.50 80.52 -31.58
C SER A 48 29.98 79.07 -31.47
N ALA A 49 29.02 78.13 -31.50
CA ALA A 49 29.26 76.72 -31.83
C ALA A 49 30.10 76.62 -33.12
N GLN A 50 31.40 76.37 -32.98
CA GLN A 50 32.24 75.97 -34.10
C GLN A 50 31.71 74.62 -34.59
N ALA A 51 31.50 74.52 -35.90
CA ALA A 51 31.00 73.30 -36.54
C ALA A 51 31.90 72.12 -36.16
N ARG A 52 31.31 71.12 -35.51
CA ARG A 52 31.97 69.84 -35.27
C ARG A 52 32.17 69.18 -36.62
N GLU A 53 33.41 68.85 -36.96
CA GLU A 53 33.72 68.19 -38.23
C GLU A 53 33.53 66.67 -38.05
N LEU A 54 32.69 66.07 -38.90
CA LEU A 54 32.50 64.63 -38.97
C LEU A 54 33.83 63.99 -39.38
N PHE A 55 34.38 63.13 -38.52
CA PHE A 55 35.67 62.49 -38.75
C PHE A 55 35.52 61.13 -39.44
N GLN A 56 34.70 60.23 -38.88
CA GLN A 56 34.37 58.93 -39.50
C GLN A 56 32.95 58.50 -39.11
N SER A 57 32.37 57.61 -39.90
CA SER A 57 31.10 56.94 -39.62
C SER A 57 31.20 55.45 -39.91
N ALA A 58 30.58 54.63 -39.07
CA ALA A 58 30.55 53.18 -39.26
C ALA A 58 29.23 52.59 -38.78
N TYR A 59 28.82 51.51 -39.43
CA TYR A 59 27.66 50.72 -39.05
C TYR A 59 28.06 49.55 -38.14
N THR A 60 27.21 49.21 -37.17
CA THR A 60 27.44 48.06 -36.31
C THR A 60 27.28 46.73 -37.05
N ASP A 61 28.13 45.77 -36.72
CA ASP A 61 28.11 44.41 -37.25
C ASP A 61 27.04 43.53 -36.57
N LYS A 62 27.05 42.22 -36.85
CA LYS A 62 26.14 41.23 -36.25
C LYS A 62 26.23 41.11 -34.73
N ASN A 63 27.32 41.58 -34.12
CA ASN A 63 27.54 41.59 -32.69
C ASN A 63 27.21 42.96 -32.08
N GLY A 64 26.66 43.88 -32.87
CA GLY A 64 26.37 45.24 -32.45
C GLY A 64 27.63 46.10 -32.30
N CYS A 65 28.75 45.71 -32.92
CA CYS A 65 30.04 46.36 -32.74
C CYS A 65 30.50 47.09 -34.01
N CYS A 66 31.15 48.24 -33.86
CA CYS A 66 31.94 48.86 -34.92
C CYS A 66 33.27 49.38 -34.36
N VAL A 67 34.29 49.45 -35.22
CA VAL A 67 35.67 49.81 -34.83
C VAL A 67 36.19 50.91 -35.75
N PHE A 68 36.64 52.00 -35.14
CA PHE A 68 37.30 53.11 -35.82
C PHE A 68 38.80 53.02 -35.58
N THR A 69 39.58 52.80 -36.63
CA THR A 69 41.04 52.70 -36.58
C THR A 69 41.70 53.95 -37.16
N GLY A 70 42.94 54.23 -36.76
CA GLY A 70 43.67 55.39 -37.29
C GLY A 70 43.25 56.72 -36.66
N VAL A 71 42.71 56.69 -35.43
CA VAL A 71 42.21 57.89 -34.74
C VAL A 71 43.36 58.61 -34.02
N PRO A 72 43.70 59.86 -34.38
CA PRO A 72 44.74 60.62 -33.68
C PRO A 72 44.38 60.89 -32.21
N ALA A 73 45.38 61.14 -31.37
CA ALA A 73 45.12 61.53 -29.99
C ALA A 73 44.31 62.83 -29.90
N GLY A 74 43.25 62.85 -29.09
CA GLY A 74 42.33 63.97 -28.98
C GLY A 74 40.98 63.60 -28.33
N THR A 75 40.10 64.59 -28.20
CA THR A 75 38.74 64.42 -27.65
C THR A 75 37.73 64.32 -28.79
N TYR A 76 36.92 63.27 -28.75
CA TYR A 76 35.90 62.96 -29.77
C TYR A 76 34.52 62.87 -29.13
N THR A 77 33.50 63.33 -29.85
CA THR A 77 32.09 63.09 -29.49
C THR A 77 31.53 62.05 -30.42
N LEU A 78 30.96 60.98 -29.86
CA LEU A 78 30.28 59.92 -30.58
C LEU A 78 28.77 60.16 -30.50
N SER A 79 28.10 60.08 -31.64
CA SER A 79 26.64 60.06 -31.72
C SER A 79 26.20 58.73 -32.32
N CYS A 80 25.15 58.13 -31.76
CA CYS A 80 24.59 56.87 -32.25
C CYS A 80 23.13 57.09 -32.64
N LYS A 81 22.81 56.81 -33.91
CA LYS A 81 21.44 56.76 -34.41
C LYS A 81 21.02 55.29 -34.47
N SER A 82 20.04 54.92 -33.66
CA SER A 82 19.48 53.56 -33.63
C SER A 82 17.94 53.61 -33.68
N PHE A 83 17.23 52.68 -33.04
CA PHE A 83 15.76 52.74 -32.95
C PHE A 83 15.32 54.01 -32.24
N ASN A 84 16.09 54.45 -31.24
CA ASN A 84 15.99 55.76 -30.60
C ASN A 84 17.18 56.68 -30.97
N ASP A 85 16.98 57.99 -30.81
CA ASP A 85 18.06 58.96 -30.90
C ASP A 85 18.79 59.01 -29.54
N LEU A 86 20.02 58.50 -29.50
CA LEU A 86 20.77 58.33 -28.25
C LEU A 86 21.63 59.55 -27.93
N ASP A 87 21.75 59.86 -26.64
CA ASP A 87 22.58 60.97 -26.16
C ASP A 87 24.06 60.77 -26.55
N PRO A 88 24.72 61.80 -27.13
CA PRO A 88 26.11 61.70 -27.55
C PRO A 88 27.07 61.44 -26.37
N LYS A 89 28.09 60.60 -26.58
CA LYS A 89 29.12 60.28 -25.57
C LYS A 89 30.47 60.86 -25.95
N THR A 90 31.20 61.41 -24.99
CA THR A 90 32.54 61.98 -25.23
C THR A 90 33.62 60.97 -24.83
N VAL A 91 34.64 60.79 -25.67
CA VAL A 91 35.79 59.91 -25.40
C VAL A 91 37.11 60.65 -25.64
N VAL A 92 38.13 60.34 -24.84
CA VAL A 92 39.49 60.85 -25.02
C VAL A 92 40.36 59.70 -25.50
N VAL A 93 41.01 59.87 -26.66
CA VAL A 93 41.91 58.86 -27.24
C VAL A 93 43.35 59.30 -27.00
N GLU A 94 44.15 58.43 -26.41
CA GLU A 94 45.60 58.59 -26.22
C GLU A 94 46.38 57.82 -27.30
N CYS A 95 47.63 58.21 -27.58
CA CYS A 95 48.46 57.57 -28.63
C CYS A 95 48.61 56.06 -28.37
N GLY A 96 48.22 55.24 -29.35
CA GLY A 96 48.31 53.79 -29.29
C GLY A 96 47.30 53.08 -28.38
N CYS A 97 46.35 53.78 -27.77
CA CYS A 97 45.35 53.19 -26.88
C CYS A 97 44.04 52.83 -27.60
N THR A 98 43.36 51.80 -27.08
CA THR A 98 42.00 51.43 -27.49
C THR A 98 41.00 51.96 -26.48
N SER A 99 40.04 52.77 -26.92
CA SER A 99 38.95 53.26 -26.09
C SER A 99 37.65 52.54 -26.43
N SER A 100 36.92 52.05 -25.43
CA SER A 100 35.65 51.36 -25.62
C SER A 100 34.47 52.21 -25.14
N VAL A 101 33.42 52.32 -25.97
CA VAL A 101 32.21 53.09 -25.66
C VAL A 101 30.98 52.21 -25.93
N CYS A 102 30.06 52.13 -24.96
CA CYS A 102 28.82 51.41 -25.12
C CYS A 102 27.64 52.38 -25.26
N PHE A 103 26.73 52.14 -26.20
CA PHE A 103 25.43 52.79 -26.32
C PHE A 103 24.32 51.81 -25.95
N GLU A 104 23.38 52.29 -25.15
CA GLU A 104 22.19 51.55 -24.75
C GLU A 104 20.98 52.20 -25.40
N ASP A 105 20.30 51.46 -26.25
CA ASP A 105 19.03 51.88 -26.85
C ASP A 105 17.88 51.26 -26.04
N PRO A 106 17.07 52.04 -25.30
CA PRO A 106 16.06 51.52 -24.37
C PRO A 106 14.80 50.96 -25.06
N ILE A 107 14.97 50.26 -26.19
CA ILE A 107 13.87 49.63 -26.91
C ILE A 107 13.41 48.35 -26.16
N ASN A 108 12.36 48.51 -25.36
CA ASN A 108 11.83 47.41 -24.56
C ASN A 108 10.72 46.66 -25.33
N VAL A 109 11.14 45.55 -25.94
CA VAL A 109 10.31 44.55 -26.62
C VAL A 109 10.26 43.27 -25.80
N LYS A 110 9.05 42.78 -25.53
CA LYS A 110 8.79 41.53 -24.79
C LYS A 110 7.91 40.59 -25.60
N ILE A 111 8.16 39.29 -25.43
CA ILE A 111 7.32 38.21 -25.98
C ILE A 111 6.45 37.70 -24.83
N ASN A 112 5.15 37.93 -24.91
CA ASN A 112 4.19 37.47 -23.91
C ASN A 112 3.40 36.26 -24.43
N PRO A 113 3.63 35.06 -23.87
CA PRO A 113 2.90 33.87 -24.24
C PRO A 113 1.55 33.81 -23.51
N LYS A 114 0.47 33.64 -24.26
CA LYS A 114 -0.91 33.54 -23.77
C LYS A 114 -1.60 32.28 -24.29
N LYS A 115 -2.39 31.65 -23.44
CA LYS A 115 -3.25 30.52 -23.78
C LYS A 115 -4.68 31.00 -23.97
N ALA A 116 -5.30 30.62 -25.08
CA ALA A 116 -6.73 30.83 -25.31
C ALA A 116 -7.54 29.79 -24.53
N LEU A 117 -8.49 30.26 -23.73
CA LEU A 117 -9.50 29.44 -23.07
C LEU A 117 -10.69 29.18 -24.01
N ALA A 118 -11.56 28.24 -23.63
CA ALA A 118 -12.73 27.84 -24.43
C ALA A 118 -13.75 28.99 -24.63
N ASP A 119 -13.69 30.02 -23.79
CA ASP A 119 -14.47 31.26 -23.88
C ASP A 119 -13.77 32.36 -24.69
N CYS A 120 -12.71 32.02 -25.43
CA CYS A 120 -11.86 32.93 -26.21
C CYS A 120 -11.13 34.00 -25.38
N THR A 121 -11.03 33.85 -24.06
CA THR A 121 -10.21 34.73 -23.23
C THR A 121 -8.74 34.27 -23.24
N LEU A 122 -7.81 35.24 -23.22
CA LEU A 122 -6.37 34.97 -23.21
C LEU A 122 -5.82 35.10 -21.79
N ILE A 123 -5.19 34.05 -21.29
CA ILE A 123 -4.49 34.04 -20.00
C ILE A 123 -2.98 33.90 -20.20
N ASP A 124 -2.17 34.54 -19.36
CA ASP A 124 -0.71 34.42 -19.42
C ASP A 124 -0.29 32.98 -19.10
N CYS A 125 0.45 32.35 -20.01
CA CYS A 125 0.82 30.95 -19.88
C CYS A 125 2.07 30.67 -20.72
N ASN A 126 3.15 30.23 -20.07
CA ASN A 126 4.41 29.87 -20.71
C ASN A 126 4.59 28.36 -20.95
N GLN A 127 3.52 27.57 -20.71
CA GLN A 127 3.48 26.13 -20.85
C GLN A 127 2.35 25.70 -21.80
N THR A 128 2.63 24.74 -22.68
CA THR A 128 1.61 24.16 -23.57
C THR A 128 1.86 22.66 -23.77
N THR A 129 0.94 21.97 -24.43
CA THR A 129 1.11 20.56 -24.83
C THR A 129 1.47 20.45 -26.31
N VAL A 130 2.21 19.40 -26.70
CA VAL A 130 2.53 19.13 -28.11
C VAL A 130 1.25 19.11 -28.95
N GLY A 131 1.26 19.84 -30.07
CA GLY A 131 0.10 19.99 -30.97
C GLY A 131 -0.97 20.99 -30.52
N SER A 132 -0.88 21.56 -29.31
CA SER A 132 -1.80 22.60 -28.82
C SER A 132 -1.20 23.99 -29.05
N PRO A 133 -1.88 24.88 -29.81
CA PRO A 133 -1.33 26.18 -30.13
C PRO A 133 -1.34 27.14 -28.93
N LEU A 134 -0.32 27.99 -28.85
CA LEU A 134 -0.18 29.08 -27.88
C LEU A 134 -0.11 30.42 -28.63
N HIS A 135 -0.81 31.44 -28.15
CA HIS A 135 -0.70 32.79 -28.71
C HIS A 135 0.58 33.47 -28.20
N LEU A 136 1.44 33.95 -29.08
CA LEU A 136 2.58 34.78 -28.72
C LEU A 136 2.35 36.20 -29.20
N ILE A 137 2.46 37.16 -28.29
CA ILE A 137 2.22 38.59 -28.56
C ILE A 137 3.53 39.35 -28.32
N ALA A 138 3.97 40.11 -29.32
CA ALA A 138 5.07 41.06 -29.18
C ALA A 138 4.56 42.37 -28.58
N GLU A 139 4.93 42.66 -27.33
CA GLU A 139 4.61 43.92 -26.65
C GLU A 139 5.81 44.87 -26.73
N ILE A 140 5.56 46.06 -27.26
CA ILE A 140 6.57 47.10 -27.45
C ILE A 140 6.13 48.32 -26.66
N SER A 141 6.96 48.69 -25.69
CA SER A 141 6.61 49.71 -24.69
C SER A 141 6.41 51.13 -25.24
N ASP A 142 7.02 51.46 -26.39
CA ASP A 142 6.88 52.76 -27.04
C ASP A 142 6.18 52.62 -28.41
N GLU A 143 4.90 52.99 -28.45
CA GLU A 143 4.07 52.94 -29.66
C GLU A 143 4.54 53.92 -30.76
N ASN A 144 5.27 55.00 -30.41
CA ASN A 144 5.80 55.93 -31.41
C ASN A 144 7.00 55.33 -32.15
N VAL A 145 7.87 54.60 -31.44
CA VAL A 145 8.97 53.83 -32.05
C VAL A 145 8.41 52.77 -33.00
N MET A 146 7.31 52.11 -32.61
CA MET A 146 6.64 51.15 -33.48
C MET A 146 6.14 51.73 -34.79
N LYS A 147 5.47 52.88 -34.75
CA LYS A 147 4.87 53.47 -35.96
C LYS A 147 5.89 54.15 -36.87
N ASN A 148 6.95 54.72 -36.30
CA ASN A 148 7.82 55.62 -37.04
C ASN A 148 9.23 55.07 -37.30
N ARG A 149 9.67 54.03 -36.60
CA ARG A 149 11.05 53.52 -36.69
C ARG A 149 11.15 52.02 -36.93
N ILE A 150 10.10 51.22 -36.68
CA ILE A 150 10.08 49.78 -36.96
C ILE A 150 9.39 49.53 -38.31
N SER A 151 10.07 48.82 -39.20
CA SER A 151 9.58 48.51 -40.55
C SER A 151 9.00 47.09 -40.64
N LYS A 152 9.53 46.14 -39.86
CA LYS A 152 9.11 44.73 -39.95
C LYS A 152 9.37 43.95 -38.66
N LEU A 153 8.42 43.11 -38.28
CA LEU A 153 8.57 42.06 -37.28
C LEU A 153 8.61 40.68 -37.96
N ARG A 154 9.54 39.82 -37.54
CA ARG A 154 9.67 38.46 -38.06
C ARG A 154 9.94 37.44 -36.96
N TRP A 155 9.00 36.51 -36.78
CA TRP A 155 9.13 35.39 -35.86
C TRP A 155 9.86 34.21 -36.52
N ARG A 156 10.71 33.52 -35.74
CA ARG A 156 11.40 32.30 -36.14
C ARG A 156 11.45 31.30 -34.99
N ALA A 157 11.34 30.02 -35.33
CA ALA A 157 11.64 28.91 -34.44
C ALA A 157 12.98 28.31 -34.87
N PRO A 158 14.12 28.77 -34.30
CA PRO A 158 15.46 28.37 -34.76
C PRO A 158 15.76 26.87 -34.59
N ASP A 159 15.03 26.17 -33.71
CA ASP A 159 15.16 24.73 -33.48
C ASP A 159 14.34 23.87 -34.46
N GLY A 160 13.44 24.46 -35.24
CA GLY A 160 12.55 23.73 -36.15
C GLY A 160 11.51 22.86 -35.43
N LYS A 161 11.34 23.02 -34.11
CA LYS A 161 10.47 22.19 -33.26
C LYS A 161 9.06 22.76 -33.08
N ALA A 162 8.69 23.73 -33.90
CA ALA A 162 7.38 24.36 -33.85
C ALA A 162 6.98 24.91 -35.22
N THR A 163 5.67 24.93 -35.46
CA THR A 163 5.08 25.65 -36.59
C THR A 163 4.55 27.00 -36.10
N LEU A 164 4.81 28.06 -36.88
CA LEU A 164 4.40 29.43 -36.57
C LEU A 164 3.37 29.88 -37.60
N THR A 165 2.20 30.30 -37.14
CA THR A 165 1.14 30.83 -38.02
C THR A 165 0.87 32.29 -37.65
N LEU A 166 0.94 33.20 -38.63
CA LEU A 166 0.65 34.62 -38.43
C LEU A 166 -0.85 34.81 -38.14
N VAL A 167 -1.16 35.62 -37.14
CA VAL A 167 -2.55 35.90 -36.71
C VAL A 167 -2.99 37.30 -37.10
N ASP A 168 -2.05 38.23 -37.23
CA ASP A 168 -2.29 39.64 -37.55
C ASP A 168 -1.50 40.11 -38.78
N ALA A 169 -1.95 41.22 -39.37
CA ALA A 169 -1.32 41.82 -40.55
C ALA A 169 0.01 42.53 -40.22
N ASP A 170 0.19 42.96 -38.96
CA ASP A 170 1.38 43.67 -38.48
C ASP A 170 2.46 42.72 -37.93
N ASN A 171 2.23 41.40 -38.00
CA ASN A 171 3.07 40.34 -37.46
C ASN A 171 3.41 40.50 -35.96
N ARG A 172 2.57 41.18 -35.17
CA ARG A 172 2.72 41.29 -33.72
C ARG A 172 2.26 40.03 -33.00
N GLU A 173 1.40 39.22 -33.63
CA GLU A 173 0.79 38.05 -33.02
C GLU A 173 0.95 36.79 -33.88
N ILE A 174 1.36 35.71 -33.24
CA ILE A 174 1.46 34.40 -33.89
C ILE A 174 0.84 33.28 -33.04
N LEU A 175 0.34 32.25 -33.71
CA LEU A 175 0.06 30.96 -33.11
C LEU A 175 1.31 30.09 -33.20
N PHE A 176 1.88 29.79 -32.05
CA PHE A 176 3.00 28.87 -31.86
C PHE A 176 2.47 27.47 -31.56
N THR A 177 2.73 26.49 -32.43
CA THR A 177 2.33 25.10 -32.21
C THR A 177 3.56 24.20 -32.12
N PRO A 178 3.89 23.66 -30.92
CA PRO A 178 5.06 22.81 -30.77
C PRO A 178 4.83 21.43 -31.39
N THR A 179 5.84 20.91 -32.06
CA THR A 179 5.84 19.57 -32.67
C THR A 179 6.52 18.51 -31.80
N GLU A 180 7.35 18.94 -30.84
CA GLU A 180 8.06 18.07 -29.90
C GLU A 180 7.94 18.60 -28.46
N ALA A 181 8.07 17.72 -27.47
CA ALA A 181 8.13 18.09 -26.06
C ALA A 181 9.52 18.64 -25.69
N GLY A 182 9.55 19.60 -24.77
CA GLY A 182 10.76 20.24 -24.25
C GLY A 182 10.73 21.77 -24.32
N ILE A 183 11.91 22.38 -24.10
CA ILE A 183 12.06 23.83 -24.17
C ILE A 183 12.26 24.24 -25.64
N ASN A 184 11.26 24.87 -26.22
CA ASN A 184 11.34 25.40 -27.58
C ASN A 184 11.81 26.85 -27.55
N ARG A 185 12.72 27.18 -28.46
CA ARG A 185 13.25 28.55 -28.59
C ARG A 185 12.48 29.31 -29.65
N ILE A 186 12.16 30.56 -29.34
CA ILE A 186 11.52 31.50 -30.26
C ILE A 186 12.43 32.72 -30.39
N LEU A 187 12.52 33.24 -31.61
CA LEU A 187 13.26 34.45 -31.92
C LEU A 187 12.35 35.43 -32.65
N LEU A 188 12.23 36.65 -32.12
CA LEU A 188 11.58 37.76 -32.78
C LEU A 188 12.65 38.73 -33.30
N SER A 189 12.83 38.76 -34.62
CA SER A 189 13.68 39.74 -35.30
C SER A 189 12.88 41.02 -35.53
N VAL A 190 13.38 42.13 -34.98
CA VAL A 190 12.82 43.48 -35.11
C VAL A 190 13.70 44.24 -36.11
N THR A 191 13.11 44.65 -37.23
CA THR A 191 13.79 45.43 -38.26
C THR A 191 13.36 46.89 -38.21
N GLY A 192 14.34 47.79 -38.14
CA GLY A 192 14.15 49.24 -38.13
C GLY A 192 14.33 49.88 -39.49
N LEU A 193 13.76 51.07 -39.67
CA LEU A 193 14.05 51.95 -40.80
C LEU A 193 15.49 52.48 -40.70
N PRO A 194 16.21 52.65 -41.81
CA PRO A 194 17.56 53.23 -41.78
C PRO A 194 17.54 54.64 -41.17
N ALA A 195 18.62 55.01 -40.48
CA ALA A 195 18.74 56.30 -39.81
C ALA A 195 18.52 57.47 -40.80
N ASP A 196 17.72 58.47 -40.40
CA ASP A 196 17.28 59.58 -41.25
C ASP A 196 18.43 60.22 -42.06
N GLY A 197 18.34 60.13 -43.39
CA GLY A 197 19.20 60.85 -44.34
C GLY A 197 19.90 60.00 -45.43
N GLU A 198 19.97 58.67 -45.30
CA GLU A 198 20.63 57.81 -46.30
C GLU A 198 19.67 56.74 -46.86
N ALA A 199 19.28 56.88 -48.13
CA ALA A 199 18.44 55.91 -48.84
C ALA A 199 19.10 54.54 -49.09
N SER A 200 20.32 54.30 -48.58
CA SER A 200 21.18 53.15 -48.90
C SER A 200 22.01 52.64 -47.70
N GLY A 201 21.51 52.77 -46.46
CA GLY A 201 22.12 52.16 -45.28
C GLY A 201 21.67 50.70 -45.05
N PRO A 202 22.43 49.88 -44.29
CA PRO A 202 21.97 48.55 -43.85
C PRO A 202 20.73 48.67 -42.95
N GLU A 203 19.79 47.73 -43.09
CA GLU A 203 18.64 47.63 -42.18
C GLU A 203 19.11 47.40 -40.74
N MET A 204 18.49 48.11 -39.78
CA MET A 204 18.75 47.88 -38.36
C MET A 204 18.02 46.62 -37.92
N GLU A 205 18.71 45.66 -37.31
CA GLU A 205 18.10 44.40 -36.87
C GLU A 205 18.49 44.10 -35.42
N MET A 206 17.49 43.73 -34.62
CA MET A 206 17.66 43.26 -33.24
C MET A 206 16.85 41.99 -33.03
N ASP A 207 17.49 40.95 -32.49
CA ASP A 207 16.83 39.69 -32.15
C ASP A 207 16.41 39.67 -30.67
N VAL A 208 15.14 39.33 -30.43
CA VAL A 208 14.55 39.17 -29.09
C VAL A 208 14.27 37.69 -28.85
N PRO A 209 14.99 37.03 -27.92
CA PRO A 209 14.78 35.63 -27.62
C PRO A 209 13.58 35.42 -26.68
N GLY A 210 12.88 34.31 -26.86
CA GLY A 210 11.84 33.79 -25.97
C GLY A 210 11.90 32.28 -25.85
N THR A 211 11.28 31.72 -24.80
CA THR A 211 11.22 30.27 -24.57
C THR A 211 9.82 29.84 -24.18
N VAL A 212 9.35 28.72 -24.74
CA VAL A 212 8.06 28.08 -24.40
C VAL A 212 8.32 26.63 -24.03
N ASN A 213 7.78 26.20 -22.89
CA ASN A 213 7.88 24.80 -22.47
C ASN A 213 6.71 23.99 -23.03
N SER A 214 6.99 22.91 -23.75
CA SER A 214 5.98 21.97 -24.24
C SER A 214 6.07 20.64 -23.50
N GLU A 215 4.93 20.15 -23.00
CA GLU A 215 4.80 18.82 -22.41
C GLU A 215 4.13 17.88 -23.41
N ASP A 216 4.42 16.59 -23.31
CA ASP A 216 3.63 15.59 -24.01
C ASP A 216 2.17 15.68 -23.55
N PRO A 217 1.17 15.49 -24.43
CA PRO A 217 -0.21 15.47 -24.02
C PRO A 217 -0.41 14.43 -22.91
N PRO A 218 -1.25 14.71 -21.90
CA PRO A 218 -1.51 13.76 -20.82
C PRO A 218 -2.01 12.47 -21.47
N ARG A 219 -1.20 11.42 -21.38
CA ARG A 219 -1.63 10.08 -21.79
C ARG A 219 -2.76 9.72 -20.84
N GLN A 220 -4.00 9.87 -21.30
CA GLN A 220 -5.11 9.18 -20.66
C GLN A 220 -4.76 7.70 -20.74
N ALA A 221 -4.32 7.15 -19.62
CA ALA A 221 -4.33 5.73 -19.43
C ALA A 221 -5.79 5.30 -19.59
N ILE A 222 -6.12 4.77 -20.76
CA ILE A 222 -7.19 3.79 -20.83
C ILE A 222 -6.69 2.68 -19.93
N SER A 223 -7.21 2.63 -18.71
CA SER A 223 -7.07 1.47 -17.83
C SER A 223 -7.83 0.33 -18.48
N GLY A 224 -7.16 -0.30 -19.43
CA GLY A 224 -7.48 -1.56 -20.06
C GLY A 224 -6.14 -2.07 -20.56
N GLU A 225 -5.65 -3.14 -19.94
CA GLU A 225 -4.49 -3.87 -20.44
C GLU A 225 -4.71 -4.18 -21.93
N ILE A 226 -4.02 -3.47 -22.83
CA ILE A 226 -3.88 -3.94 -24.21
C ILE A 226 -2.84 -5.06 -24.16
N LYS A 227 -3.30 -6.25 -23.74
CA LYS A 227 -2.58 -7.51 -23.95
C LYS A 227 -2.50 -7.71 -25.47
N THR A 228 -1.37 -7.35 -26.06
CA THR A 228 -1.02 -7.62 -27.47
C THR A 228 -0.77 -9.10 -27.74
N ILE A 229 -1.01 -9.96 -26.74
CA ILE A 229 -1.14 -11.39 -26.87
C ILE A 229 -2.62 -11.70 -26.64
N THR A 230 -3.28 -12.35 -27.59
CA THR A 230 -4.61 -12.95 -27.42
C THR A 230 -4.54 -14.15 -26.47
N THR A 231 -4.01 -13.95 -25.26
CA THR A 231 -4.11 -14.92 -24.17
C THR A 231 -5.42 -14.65 -23.47
N MET A 232 -6.33 -15.62 -23.55
CA MET A 232 -7.55 -15.59 -22.77
C MET A 232 -7.16 -15.45 -21.30
N THR A 233 -7.63 -14.40 -20.64
CA THR A 233 -7.36 -14.14 -19.22
C THR A 233 -8.67 -14.21 -18.45
N ARG A 234 -8.59 -14.51 -17.15
CA ARG A 234 -9.78 -14.60 -16.30
C ARG A 234 -10.53 -13.27 -16.29
N THR A 235 -11.83 -13.34 -16.02
CA THR A 235 -12.68 -12.13 -15.92
C THR A 235 -12.13 -11.17 -14.86
N GLU A 236 -11.94 -9.90 -15.24
CA GLU A 236 -11.56 -8.85 -14.31
C GLU A 236 -12.64 -8.60 -13.25
N THR A 237 -12.23 -8.10 -12.08
CA THR A 237 -13.14 -7.79 -10.96
C THR A 237 -12.77 -6.45 -10.33
N SER A 238 -13.75 -5.78 -9.73
CA SER A 238 -13.56 -4.51 -9.02
C SER A 238 -13.15 -4.74 -7.58
N PHE A 239 -12.48 -3.74 -7.00
CA PHE A 239 -12.09 -3.78 -5.60
C PHE A 239 -13.32 -3.77 -4.70
N THR A 240 -13.28 -4.60 -3.67
CA THR A 240 -14.27 -4.62 -2.59
C THR A 240 -13.51 -4.47 -1.27
N GLU A 241 -13.99 -3.57 -0.42
CA GLU A 241 -13.38 -3.21 0.88
C GLU A 241 -13.18 -4.44 1.79
N ASP A 242 -14.05 -5.46 1.67
CA ASP A 242 -13.93 -6.73 2.39
C ASP A 242 -12.61 -7.49 2.13
N THR A 243 -11.92 -7.23 1.02
CA THR A 243 -10.62 -7.87 0.73
C THR A 243 -9.58 -7.49 1.78
N ALA A 244 -9.64 -6.27 2.30
CA ALA A 244 -8.78 -5.82 3.39
C ALA A 244 -9.11 -6.57 4.69
N PHE A 245 -10.40 -6.75 4.96
CA PHE A 245 -10.88 -7.53 6.10
C PHE A 245 -10.46 -9.01 6.04
N TRP A 246 -10.60 -9.67 4.89
CA TRP A 246 -10.16 -11.07 4.72
C TRP A 246 -8.64 -11.22 4.83
N THR A 247 -7.90 -10.23 4.36
CA THR A 247 -6.44 -10.17 4.55
C THR A 247 -6.10 -10.09 6.03
N ALA A 248 -6.81 -9.24 6.79
CA ALA A 248 -6.62 -9.13 8.23
C ALA A 248 -6.92 -10.46 8.96
N ILE A 249 -7.99 -11.18 8.60
CA ILE A 249 -8.29 -12.52 9.13
C ILE A 249 -7.15 -13.51 8.80
N ARG A 250 -6.72 -13.54 7.54
CA ARG A 250 -5.67 -14.47 7.10
C ARG A 250 -4.37 -14.23 7.87
N ASN A 251 -3.97 -12.97 8.02
CA ASN A 251 -2.72 -12.63 8.69
C ASN A 251 -2.82 -12.81 10.21
N SER A 252 -4.00 -12.59 10.82
CA SER A 252 -4.23 -12.89 12.24
C SER A 252 -4.16 -14.39 12.55
N THR A 253 -4.82 -15.20 11.72
CA THR A 253 -4.79 -16.66 11.87
C THR A 253 -3.39 -17.22 11.62
N ASP A 254 -2.64 -16.66 10.66
CA ASP A 254 -1.23 -16.98 10.47
C ASP A 254 -0.35 -16.52 11.65
N ALA A 255 -0.63 -15.35 12.24
CA ALA A 255 0.00 -14.87 13.48
C ALA A 255 -0.21 -15.82 14.66
N LEU A 256 -1.35 -16.51 14.71
CA LEU A 256 -1.69 -17.53 15.72
C LEU A 256 -1.12 -18.92 15.40
N SER A 257 -0.33 -19.08 14.34
CA SER A 257 0.28 -20.37 13.99
C SER A 257 1.24 -20.88 15.06
N PHE A 258 1.35 -22.20 15.17
CA PHE A 258 2.20 -22.84 16.17
C PHE A 258 3.68 -22.46 16.01
N ASN A 259 4.18 -22.26 14.79
CA ASN A 259 5.59 -21.90 14.57
C ASN A 259 5.93 -20.50 15.10
N LYS A 260 5.01 -19.53 14.96
CA LYS A 260 5.16 -18.21 15.57
C LYS A 260 5.03 -18.26 17.08
N TYR A 261 4.11 -19.08 17.58
CA TYR A 261 3.98 -19.35 19.01
C TYR A 261 5.26 -19.96 19.60
N LEU A 262 5.82 -20.99 18.95
CA LEU A 262 7.09 -21.61 19.37
C LEU A 262 8.24 -20.59 19.38
N SER A 263 8.34 -19.77 18.33
CA SER A 263 9.35 -18.71 18.24
C SER A 263 9.22 -17.68 19.37
N PHE A 264 7.99 -17.31 19.75
CA PHE A 264 7.71 -16.43 20.86
C PHE A 264 8.07 -17.06 22.21
N MET A 265 7.75 -18.35 22.41
CA MET A 265 8.11 -19.09 23.62
C MET A 265 9.63 -19.23 23.75
N ASP A 266 10.34 -19.55 22.67
CA ASP A 266 11.80 -19.64 22.65
C ASP A 266 12.45 -18.29 22.94
N TRP A 267 11.85 -17.19 22.49
CA TRP A 267 12.31 -15.85 22.83
C TRP A 267 12.19 -15.55 24.34
N ILE A 268 11.03 -15.82 24.96
CA ILE A 268 10.82 -15.59 26.40
C ILE A 268 11.70 -16.49 27.26
N PHE A 269 11.72 -17.79 26.98
CA PHE A 269 12.32 -18.78 27.88
C PHE A 269 13.80 -19.06 27.59
N CYS A 270 14.24 -18.93 26.34
CA CYS A 270 15.59 -19.30 25.94
C CYS A 270 16.48 -18.09 25.64
N GLY A 271 15.97 -16.85 25.81
CA GLY A 271 16.72 -15.63 25.47
C GLY A 271 17.11 -15.56 24.00
N GLY A 272 16.29 -16.16 23.12
CA GLY A 272 16.54 -16.21 21.69
C GLY A 272 16.73 -14.81 21.09
N LYS A 273 17.50 -14.72 20.01
CA LYS A 273 17.56 -13.47 19.24
C LYS A 273 16.16 -13.21 18.66
N LEU A 274 15.72 -11.96 18.71
CA LEU A 274 14.54 -11.52 17.96
C LEU A 274 14.71 -12.01 16.50
N PRO A 275 13.66 -12.60 15.89
CA PRO A 275 13.69 -12.91 14.47
C PRO A 275 14.09 -11.66 13.66
N ALA A 276 14.59 -11.86 12.44
CA ALA A 276 14.93 -10.74 11.56
C ALA A 276 13.77 -9.71 11.53
N PRO A 277 14.08 -8.40 11.48
CA PRO A 277 13.06 -7.37 11.50
C PRO A 277 12.02 -7.65 10.42
N GLY A 278 10.76 -7.73 10.85
CA GLY A 278 9.65 -8.17 10.04
C GLY A 278 8.35 -8.02 10.81
N PHE A 279 7.23 -8.19 10.11
CA PHE A 279 5.88 -7.94 10.63
C PHE A 279 5.65 -8.53 12.03
N GLU A 280 5.93 -9.83 12.20
CA GLU A 280 5.68 -10.53 13.48
C GLU A 280 6.71 -10.16 14.57
N ALA A 281 7.97 -9.92 14.20
CA ALA A 281 9.03 -9.61 15.14
C ALA A 281 8.79 -8.27 15.87
N ASN A 282 8.20 -7.29 15.18
CA ASN A 282 7.87 -5.98 15.73
C ASN A 282 6.81 -6.04 16.84
N ARG A 283 6.01 -7.12 16.91
CA ARG A 283 4.96 -7.31 17.91
C ARG A 283 5.44 -8.02 19.18
N PHE A 284 6.66 -8.56 19.20
CA PHE A 284 7.19 -9.28 20.37
C PHE A 284 7.30 -8.39 21.63
N PRO A 285 7.74 -7.11 21.55
CA PRO A 285 7.77 -6.23 22.73
C PRO A 285 6.39 -6.02 23.37
N LEU A 286 5.34 -5.91 22.56
CA LEU A 286 3.96 -5.77 23.02
C LEU A 286 3.49 -7.05 23.75
N LYS A 287 3.83 -8.22 23.21
CA LYS A 287 3.54 -9.50 23.86
C LYS A 287 4.29 -9.65 25.19
N ASP A 288 5.53 -9.20 25.30
CA ASP A 288 6.26 -9.20 26.57
C ASP A 288 5.66 -8.22 27.58
N SER A 289 5.23 -7.03 27.15
CA SER A 289 4.52 -6.08 28.00
C SER A 289 3.25 -6.70 28.60
N GLU A 290 2.41 -7.32 27.75
CA GLU A 290 1.20 -8.02 28.22
C GLU A 290 1.53 -9.25 29.08
N TYR A 291 2.57 -10.00 28.74
CA TYR A 291 3.04 -11.12 29.56
C TYR A 291 3.46 -10.67 30.97
N ARG A 292 4.23 -9.58 31.11
CA ARG A 292 4.63 -9.00 32.41
C ARG A 292 3.43 -8.52 33.22
N LYS A 293 2.38 -8.02 32.57
CA LYS A 293 1.11 -7.66 33.21
C LYS A 293 0.38 -8.90 33.71
N LEU A 294 0.21 -9.92 32.86
CA LEU A 294 -0.55 -11.13 33.18
C LEU A 294 0.10 -12.00 34.26
N ILE A 295 1.43 -12.15 34.24
CA ILE A 295 2.13 -12.98 35.23
C ILE A 295 1.94 -12.45 36.66
N SER A 296 1.77 -11.14 36.84
CA SER A 296 1.52 -10.52 38.15
C SER A 296 0.11 -10.77 38.69
N ARG A 297 -0.86 -11.11 37.81
CA ARG A 297 -2.28 -11.25 38.14
C ARG A 297 -2.72 -12.70 38.29
N ARG A 298 -2.05 -13.63 37.62
CA ARG A 298 -2.44 -15.05 37.58
C ARG A 298 -1.73 -15.81 38.70
N PHE A 299 -2.47 -16.28 39.69
CA PHE A 299 -1.93 -17.10 40.78
C PHE A 299 -2.47 -18.53 40.66
N LEU A 300 -1.58 -19.53 40.72
CA LEU A 300 -1.93 -20.93 40.95
C LEU A 300 -1.78 -21.25 42.45
N SER A 301 -2.58 -22.16 42.98
CA SER A 301 -2.54 -22.51 44.41
C SER A 301 -1.28 -23.32 44.76
N PHE A 302 -0.46 -22.79 45.68
CA PHE A 302 0.65 -23.43 46.45
C PHE A 302 1.77 -24.20 45.69
N THR A 303 3.03 -23.82 46.03
CA THR A 303 4.36 -24.46 45.81
C THR A 303 4.75 -24.93 44.39
N ASP A 304 5.85 -24.38 43.87
CA ASP A 304 6.64 -24.84 42.70
C ASP A 304 5.96 -24.96 41.32
N SER A 305 4.69 -24.57 41.16
CA SER A 305 4.03 -24.49 39.85
C SER A 305 4.39 -23.24 39.03
N ASP A 306 5.51 -22.59 39.36
CA ASP A 306 5.96 -21.35 38.71
C ASP A 306 6.13 -21.54 37.19
N THR A 307 6.72 -22.65 36.73
CA THR A 307 7.02 -22.85 35.31
C THR A 307 5.76 -22.97 34.45
N TYR A 308 4.75 -23.72 34.90
CA TYR A 308 3.49 -23.88 34.16
C TYR A 308 2.65 -22.60 34.18
N ARG A 309 2.63 -21.88 35.32
CA ARG A 309 2.01 -20.56 35.41
C ARG A 309 2.63 -19.60 34.40
N VAL A 310 3.96 -19.60 34.28
CA VAL A 310 4.67 -18.74 33.34
C VAL A 310 4.33 -19.10 31.90
N VAL A 311 4.32 -20.39 31.57
CA VAL A 311 3.88 -20.88 30.24
C VAL A 311 2.45 -20.43 29.96
N LYS A 312 1.52 -20.62 30.90
CA LYS A 312 0.12 -20.21 30.76
C LYS A 312 -0.01 -18.71 30.53
N ALA A 313 0.63 -17.87 31.36
CA ALA A 313 0.62 -16.43 31.18
C ALA A 313 1.22 -15.99 29.83
N ALA A 314 2.29 -16.63 29.37
CA ALA A 314 2.90 -16.37 28.07
C ALA A 314 1.96 -16.75 26.91
N THR A 315 1.35 -17.94 26.94
CA THR A 315 0.39 -18.35 25.91
C THR A 315 -0.80 -17.39 25.85
N GLU A 316 -1.27 -16.91 26.99
CA GLU A 316 -2.41 -15.99 27.04
C GLU A 316 -2.05 -14.61 26.49
N ALA A 317 -0.87 -14.07 26.82
CA ALA A 317 -0.38 -12.85 26.18
C ALA A 317 -0.23 -13.01 24.66
N PHE A 318 0.28 -14.17 24.20
CA PHE A 318 0.42 -14.47 22.78
C PHE A 318 -0.93 -14.46 22.06
N VAL A 319 -1.93 -15.17 22.59
CA VAL A 319 -3.26 -15.23 22.00
C VAL A 319 -3.93 -13.86 22.05
N MET A 320 -3.90 -13.16 23.19
CA MET A 320 -4.52 -11.83 23.35
C MET A 320 -4.02 -10.81 22.34
N VAL A 321 -2.71 -10.74 22.12
CA VAL A 321 -2.14 -9.82 21.14
C VAL A 321 -2.56 -10.23 19.73
N ASN A 322 -2.49 -11.53 19.39
CA ASN A 322 -2.67 -12.00 18.01
C ASN A 322 -4.14 -12.23 17.59
N CYS A 323 -5.10 -12.30 18.52
CA CYS A 323 -6.51 -12.59 18.21
C CYS A 323 -7.38 -11.35 17.92
N GLY A 324 -6.91 -10.14 18.16
CA GLY A 324 -7.65 -8.88 17.95
C GLY A 324 -7.05 -8.02 16.83
N VAL A 325 -7.90 -7.54 15.92
CA VAL A 325 -7.46 -6.91 14.66
C VAL A 325 -7.49 -5.38 14.65
N LEU A 326 -8.14 -4.74 15.63
CA LEU A 326 -8.64 -3.37 15.44
C LEU A 326 -7.87 -2.28 16.22
N GLN A 327 -6.84 -2.61 17.00
CA GLN A 327 -5.93 -1.59 17.53
C GLN A 327 -4.89 -1.22 16.47
N ASP A 328 -4.79 0.07 16.16
CA ASP A 328 -4.02 0.61 15.03
C ASP A 328 -2.54 0.17 15.02
N GLU A 329 -1.93 -0.04 16.19
CA GLU A 329 -0.55 -0.52 16.33
C GLU A 329 -0.39 -2.04 16.14
N LEU A 330 -1.49 -2.80 16.21
CA LEU A 330 -1.52 -4.27 16.19
C LEU A 330 -2.08 -4.86 14.90
N GLN A 331 -2.45 -4.01 13.93
CA GLN A 331 -3.10 -4.46 12.72
C GLN A 331 -2.19 -5.35 11.87
N PRO A 332 -2.69 -6.49 11.36
CA PRO A 332 -1.84 -7.50 10.79
C PRO A 332 -1.65 -7.33 9.28
N PHE A 333 -1.21 -6.17 8.82
CA PHE A 333 -0.97 -5.90 7.40
C PHE A 333 0.52 -5.94 7.05
N ASP A 334 0.87 -6.72 6.03
CA ASP A 334 2.21 -6.83 5.47
C ASP A 334 2.12 -6.58 3.97
N THR A 335 2.40 -5.33 3.57
CA THR A 335 2.17 -4.82 2.21
C THR A 335 2.74 -5.73 1.12
N ASP A 336 3.97 -6.23 1.28
CA ASP A 336 4.64 -7.01 0.25
C ASP A 336 4.01 -8.40 0.08
N SER A 337 3.79 -9.09 1.21
CA SER A 337 3.17 -10.43 1.23
C SER A 337 1.70 -10.38 0.81
N ASP A 338 0.99 -9.34 1.23
CA ASP A 338 -0.44 -9.17 0.98
C ASP A 338 -0.71 -8.84 -0.49
N ASN A 339 0.06 -7.91 -1.08
CA ASN A 339 -0.05 -7.59 -2.50
C ASN A 339 0.28 -8.82 -3.36
N ALA A 340 1.38 -9.52 -3.04
CA ALA A 340 1.74 -10.76 -3.74
C ALA A 340 0.68 -11.86 -3.64
N TYR A 341 -0.09 -11.89 -2.54
CA TYR A 341 -1.21 -12.82 -2.38
C TYR A 341 -2.41 -12.44 -3.26
N LEU A 342 -2.75 -11.16 -3.33
CA LEU A 342 -3.85 -10.65 -4.15
C LEU A 342 -3.54 -10.80 -5.65
N ASP A 343 -2.32 -10.44 -6.06
CA ASP A 343 -1.84 -10.53 -7.45
C ASP A 343 -1.94 -11.95 -7.99
N ARG A 344 -1.53 -12.97 -7.20
CA ARG A 344 -1.62 -14.39 -7.60
C ARG A 344 -3.05 -14.90 -7.81
N ARG A 345 -4.06 -14.11 -7.42
CA ARG A 345 -5.48 -14.46 -7.46
C ARG A 345 -6.28 -13.54 -8.37
N ASP A 346 -5.61 -12.70 -9.15
CA ASP A 346 -6.25 -11.73 -10.05
C ASP A 346 -7.24 -10.84 -9.28
N LEU A 347 -6.87 -10.43 -8.05
CA LEU A 347 -7.65 -9.54 -7.20
C LEU A 347 -7.05 -8.13 -7.21
N PRO A 348 -7.88 -7.08 -7.31
CA PRO A 348 -7.39 -5.71 -7.34
C PRO A 348 -6.80 -5.28 -6.00
N ILE A 349 -5.69 -4.55 -6.06
CA ILE A 349 -5.02 -3.94 -4.90
C ILE A 349 -5.54 -2.50 -4.74
N PRO A 350 -5.93 -2.08 -3.52
CA PRO A 350 -6.38 -0.71 -3.29
C PRO A 350 -5.24 0.30 -3.47
N GLN A 351 -5.52 1.44 -4.11
CA GLN A 351 -4.52 2.47 -4.41
C GLN A 351 -3.84 3.03 -3.15
N ASN A 352 -4.61 3.18 -2.06
CA ASN A 352 -4.13 3.72 -0.79
C ASN A 352 -3.54 2.64 0.14
N GLY A 353 -3.46 1.38 -0.31
CA GLY A 353 -3.00 0.24 0.49
C GLY A 353 -4.09 -0.39 1.37
N LEU A 354 -3.91 -1.67 1.71
CA LEU A 354 -4.92 -2.49 2.42
C LEU A 354 -5.23 -1.98 3.82
N ARG A 355 -4.22 -1.46 4.54
CA ARG A 355 -4.43 -0.90 5.87
C ARG A 355 -5.37 0.31 5.86
N ASN A 356 -5.15 1.23 4.92
CA ASN A 356 -6.01 2.41 4.78
C ASN A 356 -7.40 2.02 4.29
N ALA A 357 -7.49 1.07 3.35
CA ALA A 357 -8.78 0.56 2.90
C ALA A 357 -9.55 -0.13 4.04
N PHE A 358 -8.86 -0.82 4.94
CA PHE A 358 -9.49 -1.41 6.11
C PHE A 358 -10.01 -0.33 7.08
N ASN A 359 -9.18 0.63 7.46
CA ASN A 359 -9.54 1.64 8.47
C ASN A 359 -10.57 2.66 7.97
N ASN A 360 -10.40 3.15 6.75
CA ASN A 360 -11.17 4.29 6.24
C ASN A 360 -12.37 3.87 5.39
N ASP A 361 -12.27 2.73 4.68
CA ASP A 361 -13.31 2.31 3.76
C ASP A 361 -14.19 1.20 4.38
N TYR A 362 -13.58 0.18 5.00
CA TYR A 362 -14.32 -0.98 5.52
C TYR A 362 -14.96 -0.77 6.90
N LEU A 363 -14.24 -0.20 7.87
CA LEU A 363 -14.76 -0.02 9.22
C LEU A 363 -15.78 1.13 9.26
N VAL A 364 -16.77 0.99 10.14
CA VAL A 364 -17.87 1.96 10.27
C VAL A 364 -17.85 2.57 11.66
N GLY A 365 -17.84 3.90 11.72
CA GLY A 365 -17.95 4.64 12.98
C GLY A 365 -19.34 4.46 13.63
N VAL A 366 -19.35 4.23 14.93
CA VAL A 366 -20.59 4.11 15.74
C VAL A 366 -20.60 5.15 16.85
N ASP A 367 -21.60 6.04 16.84
CA ASP A 367 -21.92 6.98 17.92
C ASP A 367 -20.72 7.82 18.44
N GLY A 368 -19.68 8.03 17.62
CA GLY A 368 -18.45 8.72 18.02
C GLY A 368 -17.53 7.92 18.95
N ASN A 369 -17.82 6.64 19.21
CA ASN A 369 -17.11 5.75 20.14
C ASN A 369 -16.17 4.75 19.44
N GLY A 370 -15.67 5.12 18.26
CA GLY A 370 -14.69 4.34 17.50
C GLY A 370 -15.30 3.55 16.34
N ASP A 371 -14.39 2.96 15.56
CA ASP A 371 -14.72 2.24 14.35
C ASP A 371 -14.93 0.76 14.65
N VAL A 372 -15.98 0.17 14.08
CA VAL A 372 -16.40 -1.20 14.32
C VAL A 372 -16.64 -1.94 13.01
N LEU A 373 -16.66 -3.27 13.06
CA LEU A 373 -17.01 -4.07 11.89
C LEU A 373 -18.45 -3.77 11.43
N PRO A 374 -18.74 -3.71 10.11
CA PRO A 374 -20.08 -3.42 9.61
C PRO A 374 -21.19 -4.34 10.19
N TYR A 375 -20.89 -5.63 10.36
CA TYR A 375 -21.81 -6.58 11.00
C TYR A 375 -22.13 -6.21 12.46
N LEU A 376 -21.12 -5.80 13.24
CA LEU A 376 -21.29 -5.36 14.61
C LEU A 376 -22.02 -4.02 14.71
N ALA A 377 -21.83 -3.12 13.73
CA ALA A 377 -22.58 -1.88 13.65
C ALA A 377 -24.10 -2.14 13.52
N ILE A 378 -24.50 -3.18 12.78
CA ILE A 378 -25.91 -3.58 12.67
C ILE A 378 -26.44 -4.14 13.98
N ILE A 379 -25.65 -4.97 14.68
CA ILE A 379 -26.05 -5.48 15.99
C ILE A 379 -26.20 -4.33 16.99
N ARG A 380 -25.27 -3.36 16.98
CA ARG A 380 -25.35 -2.16 17.80
C ARG A 380 -26.61 -1.34 17.51
N ARG A 381 -27.00 -1.18 16.24
CA ARG A 381 -28.26 -0.50 15.85
C ARG A 381 -29.52 -1.19 16.39
N LYS A 382 -29.46 -2.51 16.69
CA LYS A 382 -30.56 -3.24 17.33
C LYS A 382 -30.65 -3.03 18.85
N LEU A 383 -29.61 -2.46 19.46
CA LEU A 383 -29.49 -2.24 20.91
C LEU A 383 -29.25 -0.75 21.23
N PRO A 384 -30.12 0.19 20.80
CA PRO A 384 -29.89 1.62 20.99
C PRO A 384 -30.04 2.07 22.45
N ASP A 385 -30.78 1.30 23.26
CA ASP A 385 -31.10 1.54 24.67
C ASP A 385 -29.95 1.18 25.62
N ILE A 386 -28.99 0.36 25.18
CA ILE A 386 -27.85 -0.06 26.00
C ILE A 386 -26.69 0.92 25.78
N PRO A 387 -26.12 1.54 26.83
CA PRO A 387 -25.00 2.46 26.68
C PRO A 387 -23.69 1.72 26.33
N ILE A 388 -22.74 2.42 25.71
CA ILE A 388 -21.38 1.92 25.48
C ILE A 388 -20.51 2.30 26.70
N LYS A 389 -19.81 1.32 27.26
CA LYS A 389 -18.94 1.43 28.42
C LYS A 389 -17.47 1.28 28.01
N SER A 390 -16.62 2.22 28.42
CA SER A 390 -15.18 2.16 28.12
C SER A 390 -14.36 1.37 29.15
N GLY A 391 -14.82 1.25 30.40
CA GLY A 391 -14.11 0.54 31.47
C GLY A 391 -14.54 -0.92 31.65
N THR A 392 -13.65 -1.78 32.15
CA THR A 392 -14.04 -3.13 32.57
C THR A 392 -14.73 -3.11 33.94
N PHE A 393 -15.16 -4.27 34.45
CA PHE A 393 -15.69 -4.34 35.81
C PHE A 393 -14.58 -4.19 36.88
N GLU A 394 -13.33 -4.54 36.54
CA GLU A 394 -12.17 -4.41 37.42
C GLU A 394 -11.78 -2.94 37.65
N ASP A 395 -12.06 -2.08 36.67
CA ASP A 395 -11.75 -0.65 36.71
C ASP A 395 -12.89 0.21 37.29
N ALA A 396 -13.85 -0.42 37.96
CA ALA A 396 -15.04 0.27 38.47
C ALA A 396 -14.69 1.30 39.55
N VAL A 397 -15.01 2.57 39.30
CA VAL A 397 -14.79 3.68 40.25
C VAL A 397 -16.01 3.83 41.17
N PRO A 398 -15.86 3.79 42.51
CA PRO A 398 -16.98 4.00 43.44
C PRO A 398 -17.72 5.32 43.16
N GLY A 399 -19.06 5.28 43.09
CA GLY A 399 -19.92 6.45 42.83
C GLY A 399 -20.35 6.67 41.37
N ARG A 400 -19.92 5.83 40.42
CA ARG A 400 -20.43 5.79 39.03
C ARG A 400 -21.18 4.49 38.71
N GLU A 401 -22.19 4.18 39.50
CA GLU A 401 -22.87 2.87 39.51
C GLU A 401 -23.51 2.51 38.15
N LEU A 402 -24.17 3.46 37.49
CA LEU A 402 -24.80 3.24 36.17
C LEU A 402 -23.78 2.89 35.08
N ASP A 403 -22.68 3.65 34.97
CA ASP A 403 -21.62 3.40 33.98
C ASP A 403 -20.81 2.15 34.29
N ASN A 404 -20.65 1.80 35.57
CA ASN A 404 -19.86 0.65 36.00
C ASN A 404 -20.60 -0.68 35.79
N CYS A 405 -21.92 -0.71 36.01
CA CYS A 405 -22.67 -1.95 36.13
C CYS A 405 -23.36 -2.40 34.83
N PHE A 406 -23.72 -1.49 33.92
CA PHE A 406 -24.54 -1.81 32.74
C PHE A 406 -24.04 -1.11 31.48
N GLY A 407 -23.83 -1.89 30.41
CA GLY A 407 -23.44 -1.36 29.10
C GLY A 407 -22.69 -2.38 28.23
N LEU A 408 -22.57 -2.05 26.94
CA LEU A 408 -21.72 -2.78 25.99
C LEU A 408 -20.28 -2.34 26.15
N LEU A 409 -19.35 -3.29 26.34
CA LEU A 409 -17.93 -2.97 26.41
C LEU A 409 -17.45 -2.47 25.04
N GLN A 410 -16.95 -1.22 24.99
CA GLN A 410 -16.41 -0.59 23.80
C GLN A 410 -15.31 -1.44 23.19
N GLU A 411 -14.41 -1.98 24.03
CA GLU A 411 -13.33 -2.84 23.57
C GLU A 411 -13.84 -4.11 22.89
N LYS A 412 -14.90 -4.77 23.40
CA LYS A 412 -15.46 -5.97 22.77
C LYS A 412 -16.17 -5.66 21.44
N LEU A 413 -16.74 -4.46 21.31
CA LEU A 413 -17.43 -4.02 20.09
C LEU A 413 -16.42 -3.59 19.02
N ALA A 414 -15.41 -2.83 19.41
CA ALA A 414 -14.38 -2.28 18.53
C ALA A 414 -13.19 -3.22 18.33
N ASN A 415 -13.04 -4.32 19.08
CA ASN A 415 -11.95 -5.30 18.94
C ASN A 415 -12.46 -6.73 19.21
N PRO A 416 -13.24 -7.34 18.30
CA PRO A 416 -13.68 -8.72 18.46
C PRO A 416 -12.51 -9.70 18.31
N CYS A 417 -12.53 -10.79 19.09
CA CYS A 417 -11.54 -11.86 18.97
C CYS A 417 -11.85 -12.75 17.76
N PHE A 418 -10.93 -12.82 16.80
CA PHE A 418 -11.03 -13.69 15.62
C PHE A 418 -10.51 -15.10 15.91
N LEU A 419 -11.31 -15.85 16.67
CA LEU A 419 -11.06 -17.26 16.99
C LEU A 419 -12.33 -18.08 16.75
N GLU A 420 -12.22 -19.15 15.97
CA GLU A 420 -13.31 -20.10 15.77
C GLU A 420 -13.06 -21.40 16.51
N LEU A 421 -14.15 -21.93 17.08
CA LEU A 421 -14.10 -23.17 17.84
C LEU A 421 -13.90 -24.40 16.93
N ILE A 422 -14.17 -24.28 15.63
CA ILE A 422 -13.94 -25.34 14.62
C ILE A 422 -12.48 -25.80 14.60
N TRP A 423 -11.54 -24.90 14.89
CA TRP A 423 -10.12 -25.26 14.98
C TRP A 423 -9.90 -26.26 16.11
N SER A 424 -10.49 -26.03 17.26
CA SER A 424 -10.38 -26.90 18.44
C SER A 424 -11.06 -28.24 18.22
N TYR A 425 -12.22 -28.24 17.55
CA TYR A 425 -12.92 -29.47 17.16
C TYR A 425 -12.02 -30.38 16.33
N TRP A 426 -11.35 -29.85 15.29
CA TRP A 426 -10.49 -30.67 14.45
C TRP A 426 -9.22 -31.16 15.17
N HIS A 427 -8.68 -30.38 16.11
CA HIS A 427 -7.54 -30.83 16.92
C HIS A 427 -7.91 -31.94 17.92
N GLU A 428 -9.14 -31.91 18.46
CA GLU A 428 -9.71 -33.00 19.24
C GLU A 428 -9.88 -34.27 18.42
N GLU A 429 -10.53 -34.20 17.25
CA GLU A 429 -10.67 -35.33 16.33
C GLU A 429 -9.31 -35.84 15.80
N GLY A 430 -8.31 -34.96 15.77
CA GLY A 430 -6.92 -35.26 15.44
C GLY A 430 -6.15 -36.05 16.51
N MET A 431 -6.77 -36.34 17.65
CA MET A 431 -6.21 -37.05 18.81
C MET A 431 -5.19 -36.26 19.65
N LEU A 432 -5.18 -34.92 19.56
CA LEU A 432 -4.25 -34.08 20.32
C LEU A 432 -4.47 -34.23 21.84
N VAL A 433 -5.69 -34.01 22.29
CA VAL A 433 -6.05 -34.05 23.72
C VAL A 433 -5.96 -35.48 24.26
N GLN A 434 -6.32 -36.47 23.45
CA GLN A 434 -6.25 -37.89 23.75
C GLN A 434 -4.79 -38.32 23.96
N THR A 435 -3.87 -37.80 23.13
CA THR A 435 -2.42 -38.01 23.29
C THR A 435 -1.95 -37.46 24.65
N MET A 436 -2.32 -36.22 24.97
CA MET A 436 -1.96 -35.62 26.25
C MET A 436 -2.57 -36.34 27.46
N ASN A 437 -3.80 -36.83 27.35
CA ASN A 437 -4.45 -37.60 28.40
C ASN A 437 -3.77 -38.96 28.59
N ALA A 438 -3.39 -39.67 27.52
CA ALA A 438 -2.66 -40.92 27.62
C ALA A 438 -1.29 -40.74 28.30
N LEU A 439 -0.56 -39.68 27.93
CA LEU A 439 0.71 -39.31 28.57
C LEU A 439 0.52 -38.92 30.04
N SER A 440 -0.51 -38.14 30.36
CA SER A 440 -0.81 -37.72 31.73
C SER A 440 -1.15 -38.90 32.64
N ARG A 441 -1.97 -39.85 32.15
CA ARG A 441 -2.29 -41.09 32.87
C ARG A 441 -1.04 -41.93 33.09
N ARG A 442 -0.19 -42.08 32.07
CA ARG A 442 1.07 -42.81 32.22
C ARG A 442 1.99 -42.15 33.25
N PHE A 443 2.08 -40.82 33.24
CA PHE A 443 2.87 -40.03 34.19
C PHE A 443 2.39 -40.20 35.64
N GLN A 444 1.06 -40.28 35.86
CA GLN A 444 0.46 -40.64 37.15
C GLN A 444 0.56 -42.14 37.51
N ASN A 445 1.26 -42.94 36.70
CA ASN A 445 1.37 -44.38 36.82
C ASN A 445 0.01 -45.12 36.78
N ILE A 446 -0.95 -44.58 36.03
CA ILE A 446 -2.26 -45.18 35.81
C ILE A 446 -2.22 -45.99 34.51
N ARG A 447 -2.48 -47.29 34.63
CA ARG A 447 -2.54 -48.21 33.50
C ARG A 447 -3.78 -47.96 32.64
N SER A 448 -3.59 -47.88 31.32
CA SER A 448 -4.68 -47.64 30.36
C SER A 448 -5.37 -48.93 29.88
N SER A 449 -4.63 -50.03 29.74
CA SER A 449 -5.13 -51.33 29.28
C SER A 449 -4.28 -52.49 29.81
N MET A 450 -4.73 -53.74 29.64
CA MET A 450 -3.93 -54.93 29.99
C MET A 450 -2.63 -55.05 29.17
N GLN A 451 -2.56 -54.49 27.97
CA GLN A 451 -1.33 -54.39 27.18
C GLN A 451 -1.08 -52.91 26.91
N ASP A 452 -0.47 -52.22 27.88
CA ASP A 452 -0.26 -50.78 27.79
C ASP A 452 0.99 -50.48 26.96
N PRO A 453 0.87 -49.86 25.76
CA PRO A 453 2.01 -49.57 24.90
C PRO A 453 2.95 -48.52 25.53
N LEU A 454 2.47 -47.76 26.52
CA LEU A 454 3.27 -46.76 27.24
C LEU A 454 3.86 -47.30 28.54
N ALA A 455 3.73 -48.59 28.85
CA ALA A 455 4.24 -49.17 30.10
C ALA A 455 5.73 -48.85 30.35
N ASN A 456 6.55 -48.84 29.30
CA ASN A 456 7.99 -48.56 29.39
C ASN A 456 8.34 -47.06 29.26
N LEU A 457 7.35 -46.19 29.05
CA LEU A 457 7.58 -44.75 29.00
C LEU A 457 7.77 -44.22 30.42
N GLU A 458 9.00 -43.83 30.75
CA GLU A 458 9.37 -43.22 32.03
C GLU A 458 10.10 -41.89 31.80
N MET A 459 9.80 -40.89 32.62
CA MET A 459 10.42 -39.57 32.55
C MET A 459 11.32 -39.34 33.74
N ASP A 460 12.58 -39.00 33.46
CA ASP A 460 13.56 -38.65 34.48
C ASP A 460 13.17 -37.31 35.17
N PRO A 461 13.20 -37.22 36.52
CA PRO A 461 12.88 -35.98 37.25
C PRO A 461 13.85 -34.82 36.99
N LEU A 462 15.05 -35.08 36.47
CA LEU A 462 16.05 -34.08 36.12
C LEU A 462 15.68 -33.30 34.85
N ARG A 463 14.70 -33.76 34.06
CA ARG A 463 14.27 -33.08 32.84
C ARG A 463 13.19 -32.03 33.13
N PRO A 464 13.27 -30.82 32.55
CA PRO A 464 12.28 -29.75 32.77
C PRO A 464 10.84 -30.16 32.43
N LEU A 465 10.66 -31.04 31.44
CA LEU A 465 9.36 -31.57 31.05
C LEU A 465 8.61 -32.26 32.20
N ASN A 466 9.33 -32.87 33.16
CA ASN A 466 8.72 -33.55 34.30
C ASN A 466 7.90 -32.55 35.16
N ASN A 467 8.53 -31.44 35.57
CA ASN A 467 7.89 -30.40 36.37
C ASN A 467 6.72 -29.72 35.63
N LEU A 468 6.86 -29.54 34.31
CA LEU A 468 5.80 -29.01 33.46
C LEU A 468 4.57 -29.93 33.42
N LEU A 469 4.77 -31.24 33.25
CA LEU A 469 3.67 -32.21 33.21
C LEU A 469 3.02 -32.38 34.57
N TRP A 470 3.80 -32.42 35.64
CA TRP A 470 3.26 -32.41 37.00
C TRP A 470 2.29 -31.24 37.21
N SER A 471 2.73 -30.03 36.86
CA SER A 471 1.90 -28.82 37.01
C SER A 471 0.69 -28.79 36.07
N TYR A 472 0.84 -29.25 34.83
CA TYR A 472 -0.29 -29.41 33.89
C TYR A 472 -1.36 -30.36 34.41
N ILE A 473 -0.93 -31.43 35.09
CA ILE A 473 -1.81 -32.40 35.73
C ILE A 473 -2.49 -31.79 36.96
N GLN A 474 -1.78 -31.03 37.80
CA GLN A 474 -2.38 -30.34 38.94
C GLN A 474 -3.45 -29.32 38.52
N ASP A 475 -3.27 -28.65 37.37
CA ASP A 475 -4.25 -27.68 36.84
C ASP A 475 -5.49 -28.33 36.18
N GLU A 476 -5.67 -29.66 36.26
CA GLU A 476 -6.80 -30.38 35.65
C GLU A 476 -8.17 -29.80 36.02
N GLN A 477 -8.35 -29.32 37.25
CA GLN A 477 -9.63 -28.76 37.73
C GLN A 477 -9.99 -27.43 37.06
N HIS A 478 -8.99 -26.67 36.61
CA HIS A 478 -9.21 -25.37 35.96
C HIS A 478 -9.20 -25.45 34.43
N ARG A 479 -8.92 -26.64 33.87
CA ARG A 479 -8.96 -26.87 32.42
C ARG A 479 -10.39 -27.13 31.94
N LEU A 480 -10.66 -26.75 30.69
CA LEU A 480 -11.94 -27.04 30.05
C LEU A 480 -12.15 -28.56 29.98
N THR A 481 -13.34 -28.98 30.36
CA THR A 481 -13.74 -30.39 30.25
C THR A 481 -14.16 -30.72 28.82
N ILE A 482 -13.99 -31.99 28.42
CA ILE A 482 -14.43 -32.49 27.10
C ILE A 482 -15.93 -32.25 26.92
N SER A 483 -16.73 -32.54 27.95
CA SER A 483 -18.18 -32.31 27.91
C SER A 483 -18.49 -30.85 27.59
N ARG A 484 -17.87 -29.88 28.29
CA ARG A 484 -18.10 -28.45 28.06
C ARG A 484 -17.74 -28.01 26.65
N ARG A 485 -16.61 -28.47 26.10
CA ARG A 485 -16.26 -28.20 24.69
C ARG A 485 -17.27 -28.82 23.73
N ASN A 486 -17.72 -30.04 24.00
CA ASN A 486 -18.66 -30.75 23.14
C ASN A 486 -20.04 -30.08 23.06
N TYR A 487 -20.56 -29.55 24.17
CA TYR A 487 -21.78 -28.75 24.17
C TYR A 487 -21.65 -27.54 23.24
N GLU A 488 -20.52 -26.82 23.29
CA GLU A 488 -20.32 -25.65 22.43
C GLU A 488 -20.05 -26.00 20.96
N TYR A 489 -19.41 -27.15 20.67
CA TYR A 489 -19.31 -27.63 19.27
C TYR A 489 -20.70 -27.86 18.66
N ASP A 490 -21.63 -28.42 19.44
CA ASP A 490 -23.01 -28.65 19.00
C ASP A 490 -23.80 -27.34 18.90
N HIS A 491 -23.59 -26.41 19.83
CA HIS A 491 -24.25 -25.12 19.83
C HIS A 491 -23.79 -24.19 18.70
N HIS A 492 -22.49 -24.18 18.38
CA HIS A 492 -21.95 -23.33 17.32
C HIS A 492 -22.15 -23.91 15.91
N TYR A 493 -22.03 -25.23 15.76
CA TYR A 493 -21.94 -25.88 14.44
C TYR A 493 -22.77 -27.18 14.31
N GLY A 494 -23.42 -27.64 15.38
CA GLY A 494 -24.11 -28.94 15.38
C GLY A 494 -23.14 -30.13 15.30
N LEU A 495 -21.85 -29.89 15.56
CA LEU A 495 -20.82 -30.91 15.57
C LEU A 495 -20.73 -31.55 16.95
N ARG A 496 -20.49 -32.86 16.99
CA ARG A 496 -20.41 -33.63 18.23
C ARG A 496 -19.22 -34.55 18.17
N LEU A 497 -18.49 -34.68 19.27
CA LEU A 497 -17.49 -35.71 19.45
C LEU A 497 -18.17 -37.05 19.73
N GLU A 498 -17.60 -38.13 19.22
CA GLU A 498 -18.01 -39.51 19.51
C GLU A 498 -16.87 -40.24 20.23
N GLY A 499 -17.17 -40.93 21.34
CA GLY A 499 -16.16 -41.71 22.05
C GLY A 499 -16.52 -42.09 23.49
N LYS A 500 -15.74 -42.99 24.08
CA LYS A 500 -15.98 -43.53 25.43
C LYS A 500 -15.99 -42.46 26.54
N ALA A 501 -15.24 -41.38 26.34
CA ALA A 501 -15.12 -40.28 27.30
C ALA A 501 -16.20 -39.20 27.10
N VAL A 502 -16.97 -39.28 26.02
CA VAL A 502 -18.06 -38.36 25.72
C VAL A 502 -19.31 -38.86 26.41
N GLN A 503 -19.88 -38.04 27.28
CA GLN A 503 -21.17 -38.35 27.92
C GLN A 503 -22.30 -38.05 26.94
N ASP A 504 -23.34 -38.89 26.93
CA ASP A 504 -24.58 -38.58 26.23
C ASP A 504 -25.19 -37.31 26.84
N PHE A 505 -25.50 -36.33 26.00
CA PHE A 505 -26.09 -35.08 26.42
C PHE A 505 -27.29 -34.69 25.56
N ARG A 506 -28.19 -33.91 26.16
CA ARG A 506 -29.38 -33.35 25.50
C ARG A 506 -29.24 -31.83 25.45
N PRO A 507 -28.70 -31.27 24.36
CA PRO A 507 -28.57 -29.82 24.22
C PRO A 507 -29.96 -29.17 24.11
N VAL A 508 -30.06 -27.92 24.57
CA VAL A 508 -31.29 -27.11 24.42
C VAL A 508 -31.50 -26.73 22.94
N ASP A 509 -30.40 -26.52 22.22
CA ASP A 509 -30.39 -26.06 20.85
C ASP A 509 -29.18 -26.64 20.11
N THR A 510 -29.38 -27.04 18.85
CA THR A 510 -28.38 -27.70 17.99
C THR A 510 -28.41 -27.08 16.59
N ARG A 511 -27.25 -26.80 16.00
CA ARG A 511 -27.14 -26.25 14.63
C ARG A 511 -27.12 -27.35 13.57
N SER A 512 -28.20 -28.13 13.48
CA SER A 512 -28.27 -29.31 12.59
C SER A 512 -28.06 -29.02 11.10
N LYS A 513 -28.43 -27.82 10.64
CA LYS A 513 -28.30 -27.41 9.22
C LYS A 513 -26.92 -26.87 8.83
N PHE A 514 -26.05 -26.58 9.80
CA PHE A 514 -24.76 -25.95 9.52
C PHE A 514 -23.91 -26.79 8.56
N LEU A 515 -23.78 -28.08 8.84
CA LEU A 515 -22.92 -28.96 8.05
C LEU A 515 -23.40 -29.10 6.61
N GLU A 516 -24.73 -29.24 6.41
CA GLU A 516 -25.35 -29.28 5.09
C GLU A 516 -25.08 -27.98 4.31
N ALA A 517 -25.35 -26.82 4.93
CA ALA A 517 -25.15 -25.52 4.30
C ALA A 517 -23.67 -25.24 3.98
N PHE A 518 -22.76 -25.59 4.90
CA PHE A 518 -21.32 -25.39 4.71
C PHE A 518 -20.75 -26.31 3.62
N HIS A 519 -21.12 -27.59 3.60
CA HIS A 519 -20.72 -28.49 2.52
C HIS A 519 -21.34 -28.09 1.17
N HIS A 520 -22.57 -27.57 1.18
CA HIS A 520 -23.20 -27.02 -0.02
C HIS A 520 -22.43 -25.83 -0.56
N LEU A 521 -22.03 -24.88 0.29
CA LEU A 521 -21.17 -23.75 -0.06
C LEU A 521 -19.85 -24.23 -0.69
N LEU A 522 -19.14 -25.16 -0.04
CA LEU A 522 -17.87 -25.68 -0.54
C LEU A 522 -18.02 -26.35 -1.92
N ARG A 523 -19.12 -27.10 -2.12
CA ARG A 523 -19.45 -27.70 -3.42
C ARG A 523 -19.71 -26.63 -4.48
N LEU A 524 -20.49 -25.59 -4.19
CA LEU A 524 -20.73 -24.48 -5.12
C LEU A 524 -19.43 -23.75 -5.49
N CYS A 525 -18.52 -23.56 -4.53
CA CYS A 525 -17.20 -23.00 -4.84
C CYS A 525 -16.43 -23.85 -5.85
N THR A 526 -16.49 -25.18 -5.78
CA THR A 526 -15.84 -26.03 -6.81
C THR A 526 -16.42 -25.83 -8.20
N VAL A 527 -17.72 -25.62 -8.31
CA VAL A 527 -18.39 -25.34 -9.58
C VAL A 527 -17.97 -23.97 -10.10
N PHE A 528 -17.97 -22.97 -9.21
CA PHE A 528 -17.49 -21.63 -9.50
C PHE A 528 -16.04 -21.66 -10.00
N TYR A 529 -15.13 -22.40 -9.36
CA TYR A 529 -13.73 -22.47 -9.81
C TYR A 529 -13.57 -23.09 -11.20
N LYS A 530 -14.37 -24.10 -11.54
CA LYS A 530 -14.38 -24.66 -12.91
C LYS A 530 -14.80 -23.61 -13.94
N GLN A 531 -15.80 -22.80 -13.62
CA GLN A 531 -16.26 -21.70 -14.48
C GLN A 531 -15.27 -20.54 -14.54
N ASP A 532 -14.64 -20.20 -13.40
CA ASP A 532 -13.68 -19.10 -13.29
C ASP A 532 -12.34 -19.41 -13.97
N ASP A 533 -11.96 -20.69 -14.04
CA ASP A 533 -10.84 -21.17 -14.85
C ASP A 533 -11.16 -21.20 -16.35
N ASP A 534 -12.44 -21.33 -16.71
CA ASP A 534 -12.88 -21.28 -18.10
C ASP A 534 -12.97 -19.82 -18.57
N THR A 535 -11.88 -19.36 -19.16
CA THR A 535 -11.78 -17.99 -19.73
C THR A 535 -12.78 -17.69 -20.85
N THR A 536 -13.57 -18.67 -21.31
CA THR A 536 -14.61 -18.47 -22.34
C THR A 536 -15.98 -18.09 -21.75
N VAL A 537 -16.18 -18.28 -20.44
CA VAL A 537 -17.45 -18.03 -19.75
C VAL A 537 -17.24 -17.05 -18.60
N LYS A 538 -18.15 -16.09 -18.42
CA LYS A 538 -18.19 -15.28 -17.20
C LYS A 538 -18.75 -16.12 -16.06
N ALA A 539 -17.92 -16.45 -15.08
CA ALA A 539 -18.34 -17.23 -13.92
C ALA A 539 -19.45 -16.52 -13.12
N ASP A 540 -20.48 -17.27 -12.73
CA ASP A 540 -21.58 -16.76 -11.92
C ASP A 540 -21.31 -17.04 -10.43
N ALA A 541 -21.10 -15.97 -9.66
CA ALA A 541 -20.89 -16.04 -8.22
C ALA A 541 -22.19 -15.90 -7.40
N PHE A 542 -23.34 -15.68 -8.02
CA PHE A 542 -24.61 -15.49 -7.32
C PHE A 542 -25.04 -16.71 -6.48
N PRO A 543 -24.87 -17.97 -6.93
CA PRO A 543 -25.13 -19.13 -6.09
C PRO A 543 -24.25 -19.17 -4.83
N VAL A 544 -22.97 -18.79 -4.97
CA VAL A 544 -22.03 -18.70 -3.85
C VAL A 544 -22.47 -17.64 -2.86
N LEU A 545 -22.93 -16.48 -3.33
CA LEU A 545 -23.47 -15.41 -2.48
C LEU A 545 -24.64 -15.90 -1.61
N ASN A 546 -25.61 -16.59 -2.20
CA ASN A 546 -26.76 -17.10 -1.46
C ASN A 546 -26.36 -18.14 -0.41
N ALA A 547 -25.44 -19.04 -0.75
CA ALA A 547 -24.91 -20.02 0.21
C ALA A 547 -24.11 -19.34 1.34
N LEU A 548 -23.31 -18.30 1.05
CA LEU A 548 -22.61 -17.50 2.06
C LEU A 548 -23.60 -16.83 3.03
N LYS A 549 -24.70 -16.26 2.51
CA LYS A 549 -25.77 -15.68 3.33
C LYS A 549 -26.42 -16.71 4.24
N GLU A 550 -26.73 -17.89 3.72
CA GLU A 550 -27.35 -18.97 4.48
C GLU A 550 -26.42 -19.43 5.61
N VAL A 551 -25.14 -19.69 5.32
CA VAL A 551 -24.15 -20.08 6.33
C VAL A 551 -23.95 -18.96 7.35
N HIS A 552 -23.81 -17.70 6.92
CA HIS A 552 -23.71 -16.55 7.82
C HIS A 552 -24.89 -16.48 8.80
N LEU A 553 -26.11 -16.65 8.30
CA LEU A 553 -27.31 -16.61 9.13
C LEU A 553 -27.34 -17.76 10.15
N ILE A 554 -27.00 -18.98 9.75
CA ILE A 554 -26.89 -20.13 10.66
C ILE A 554 -25.81 -19.89 11.73
N LEU A 555 -24.64 -19.36 11.33
CA LEU A 555 -23.55 -19.05 12.24
C LEU A 555 -23.96 -17.95 13.24
N SER A 556 -24.66 -16.91 12.79
CA SER A 556 -25.13 -15.81 13.65
C SER A 556 -26.05 -16.30 14.77
N GLN A 557 -26.88 -17.31 14.51
CA GLN A 557 -27.72 -17.94 15.55
C GLN A 557 -26.89 -18.67 16.61
N GLY A 558 -25.69 -19.14 16.27
CA GLY A 558 -24.76 -19.78 17.21
C GLY A 558 -23.82 -18.82 17.93
N ALA A 559 -23.90 -17.50 17.67
CA ALA A 559 -23.01 -16.50 18.25
C ALA A 559 -23.55 -15.94 19.58
N HIS A 560 -23.90 -16.83 20.52
CA HIS A 560 -24.50 -16.48 21.81
C HIS A 560 -23.80 -17.20 22.98
N ASN A 561 -24.15 -16.81 24.21
CA ASN A 561 -23.69 -17.43 25.45
C ASN A 561 -22.16 -17.39 25.65
N GLN A 562 -21.47 -18.51 25.37
CA GLN A 562 -20.02 -18.68 25.59
C GLN A 562 -19.18 -18.34 24.35
N PHE A 563 -19.82 -17.80 23.30
CA PHE A 563 -19.15 -17.33 22.10
C PHE A 563 -18.05 -16.29 22.43
N GLY A 564 -16.86 -16.46 21.85
CA GLY A 564 -15.68 -15.63 22.11
C GLY A 564 -14.82 -16.09 23.31
N ASP A 565 -15.44 -16.40 24.46
CA ASP A 565 -14.70 -16.76 25.68
C ASP A 565 -14.22 -18.22 25.67
N LEU A 566 -15.08 -19.17 25.28
CA LEU A 566 -14.68 -20.58 25.20
C LEU A 566 -13.68 -20.87 24.06
N PRO A 567 -13.82 -20.30 22.84
CA PRO A 567 -12.82 -20.46 21.78
C PRO A 567 -11.42 -20.00 22.17
N SER A 568 -11.30 -18.87 22.86
CA SER A 568 -10.00 -18.35 23.32
C SER A 568 -9.38 -19.27 24.37
N THR A 569 -10.16 -19.68 25.37
CA THR A 569 -9.70 -20.62 26.42
C THR A 569 -9.27 -21.96 25.82
N ALA A 570 -10.06 -22.53 24.90
CA ALA A 570 -9.71 -23.79 24.23
C ALA A 570 -8.45 -23.66 23.37
N ARG A 571 -8.29 -22.53 22.65
CA ARG A 571 -7.08 -22.25 21.86
C ARG A 571 -5.84 -22.21 22.74
N ILE A 572 -5.89 -21.50 23.87
CA ILE A 572 -4.78 -21.39 24.82
C ILE A 572 -4.37 -22.79 25.30
N GLU A 573 -5.33 -23.58 25.79
CA GLU A 573 -5.05 -24.92 26.31
C GLU A 573 -4.43 -25.84 25.26
N MET A 574 -4.97 -25.85 24.03
CA MET A 574 -4.46 -26.70 22.96
C MET A 574 -3.12 -26.24 22.42
N LEU A 575 -2.83 -24.93 22.37
CA LEU A 575 -1.49 -24.43 22.06
C LEU A 575 -0.47 -24.87 23.11
N MET A 576 -0.83 -24.81 24.40
CA MET A 576 0.03 -25.32 25.47
C MET A 576 0.29 -26.83 25.30
N GLN A 577 -0.73 -27.62 24.97
CA GLN A 577 -0.59 -29.05 24.71
C GLN A 577 0.33 -29.32 23.51
N GLN A 578 0.16 -28.60 22.40
CA GLN A 578 1.05 -28.69 21.25
C GLN A 578 2.49 -28.35 21.64
N TRP A 579 2.71 -27.31 22.44
CA TRP A 579 4.06 -26.92 22.86
C TRP A 579 4.70 -27.94 23.80
N LEU A 580 3.94 -28.51 24.74
CA LEU A 580 4.41 -29.61 25.58
C LEU A 580 4.83 -30.81 24.73
N LEU A 581 4.05 -31.17 23.69
CA LEU A 581 4.40 -32.27 22.79
C LEU A 581 5.58 -31.95 21.86
N ALA A 582 5.74 -30.69 21.46
CA ALA A 582 6.86 -30.25 20.64
C ALA A 582 8.21 -30.32 21.35
N ARG A 583 8.23 -30.49 22.68
CA ARG A 583 9.44 -30.57 23.48
C ARG A 583 10.37 -31.69 23.00
N PRO A 584 11.68 -31.44 22.85
CA PRO A 584 12.63 -32.40 22.31
C PRO A 584 12.70 -33.69 23.13
N GLU A 585 12.39 -33.64 24.43
CA GLU A 585 12.36 -34.78 25.33
C GLU A 585 11.39 -35.88 24.84
N PHE A 586 10.25 -35.51 24.25
CA PHE A 586 9.30 -36.50 23.71
C PHE A 586 9.82 -37.24 22.47
N ARG A 587 10.87 -36.74 21.82
CA ARG A 587 11.51 -37.43 20.70
C ARG A 587 12.18 -38.73 21.12
N GLU A 588 12.71 -38.78 22.34
CA GLU A 588 13.35 -39.97 22.90
C GLU A 588 12.32 -40.92 23.52
N LEU A 589 11.24 -40.37 24.09
CA LEU A 589 10.21 -41.13 24.80
C LEU A 589 9.18 -41.77 23.87
N LEU A 590 8.96 -41.20 22.68
CA LEU A 590 7.99 -41.69 21.70
C LEU A 590 8.69 -42.15 20.41
N PRO A 591 8.27 -43.30 19.84
CA PRO A 591 8.85 -43.86 18.62
C PRO A 591 8.37 -43.07 17.40
N THR A 592 9.07 -41.98 17.11
CA THR A 592 8.72 -41.03 16.05
C THR A 592 9.43 -41.33 14.73
N ARG A 593 8.81 -40.95 13.61
CA ARG A 593 9.34 -41.18 12.26
C ARG A 593 9.92 -39.90 11.69
N ILE A 594 11.21 -39.66 11.93
CA ILE A 594 11.87 -38.38 11.62
C ILE A 594 11.89 -38.00 10.14
N MET A 595 11.83 -38.98 9.22
CA MET A 595 11.83 -38.70 7.77
C MET A 595 10.47 -38.19 7.26
N VAL A 596 9.42 -38.18 8.08
CA VAL A 596 8.14 -37.58 7.72
C VAL A 596 8.22 -36.08 7.98
N ALA A 597 8.19 -35.28 6.91
CA ALA A 597 8.29 -33.83 6.97
C ALA A 597 6.98 -33.19 7.43
N TYR A 598 6.77 -33.13 8.75
CA TYR A 598 5.68 -32.34 9.32
C TYR A 598 6.05 -30.86 9.41
N PRO A 599 5.09 -29.94 9.16
CA PRO A 599 5.32 -28.50 9.27
C PRO A 599 5.48 -28.01 10.71
N GLU A 600 5.01 -28.78 11.70
CA GLU A 600 5.05 -28.42 13.12
C GLU A 600 5.55 -29.63 13.96
N PRO A 601 6.44 -29.40 14.95
CA PRO A 601 7.16 -30.46 15.65
C PRO A 601 6.31 -31.27 16.65
N TRP A 602 5.09 -30.86 16.99
CA TRP A 602 4.21 -31.65 17.87
C TRP A 602 3.47 -32.76 17.12
N MET A 603 3.33 -32.60 15.80
CA MET A 603 2.53 -33.49 14.94
C MET A 603 3.11 -34.89 14.86
N ASP A 604 4.44 -35.00 14.87
CA ASP A 604 5.14 -36.29 14.82
C ASP A 604 4.87 -37.13 16.09
N ARG A 605 4.74 -36.49 17.26
CA ARG A 605 4.42 -37.13 18.54
C ARG A 605 2.99 -37.64 18.56
N VAL A 606 2.05 -36.86 18.06
CA VAL A 606 0.63 -37.26 17.97
C VAL A 606 0.46 -38.42 16.99
N ASP A 607 1.07 -38.36 15.80
CA ASP A 607 1.00 -39.48 14.84
C ASP A 607 1.77 -40.73 15.31
N ALA A 608 2.83 -40.59 16.10
CA ALA A 608 3.48 -41.72 16.78
C ALA A 608 2.56 -42.34 17.85
N MET A 609 1.89 -41.52 18.66
CA MET A 609 0.94 -41.98 19.67
C MET A 609 -0.23 -42.73 19.04
N LYS A 610 -0.80 -42.20 17.96
CA LYS A 610 -1.90 -42.85 17.23
C LYS A 610 -1.54 -44.26 16.77
N LYS A 611 -0.31 -44.45 16.28
CA LYS A 611 0.21 -45.77 15.89
C LYS A 611 0.42 -46.68 17.10
N LEU A 612 0.99 -46.17 18.18
CA LEU A 612 1.22 -46.94 19.41
C LEU A 612 -0.09 -47.46 20.02
N GLN A 613 -1.12 -46.62 20.00
CA GLN A 613 -2.40 -46.90 20.64
C GLN A 613 -3.40 -47.61 19.71
N GLY A 614 -3.05 -47.83 18.44
CA GLY A 614 -3.98 -48.39 17.46
C GLY A 614 -5.22 -47.52 17.22
N TRP A 615 -5.04 -46.19 17.26
CA TRP A 615 -6.08 -45.21 16.91
C TRP A 615 -6.18 -45.04 15.39
N THR A 616 -6.63 -43.88 14.91
CA THR A 616 -6.78 -43.63 13.46
C THR A 616 -5.45 -43.57 12.71
N ASP A 617 -5.42 -44.20 11.54
CA ASP A 617 -4.29 -44.19 10.59
C ASP A 617 -4.10 -42.84 9.87
N THR A 618 -5.15 -42.01 9.86
CA THR A 618 -5.15 -40.74 9.13
C THR A 618 -4.12 -39.81 9.75
N SER A 619 -3.25 -39.18 8.96
CA SER A 619 -2.25 -38.26 9.51
C SER A 619 -2.89 -37.03 10.18
N VAL A 620 -2.32 -36.60 11.31
CA VAL A 620 -2.72 -35.37 12.04
C VAL A 620 -2.61 -34.10 11.18
N LEU A 621 -1.80 -34.13 10.11
CA LEU A 621 -1.70 -33.05 9.12
C LEU A 621 -3.04 -32.65 8.53
N HIS A 622 -3.91 -33.62 8.22
CA HIS A 622 -5.22 -33.31 7.64
C HIS A 622 -6.12 -32.60 8.65
N PHE A 623 -6.09 -33.01 9.92
CA PHE A 623 -6.86 -32.37 10.99
C PHE A 623 -6.36 -30.94 11.29
N ARG A 624 -5.04 -30.73 11.30
CA ARG A 624 -4.45 -29.39 11.39
C ARG A 624 -4.95 -28.49 10.24
N ASN A 625 -4.89 -28.99 9.00
CA ASN A 625 -5.31 -28.21 7.83
C ASN A 625 -6.81 -27.90 7.84
N LEU A 626 -7.64 -28.85 8.28
CA LEU A 626 -9.08 -28.62 8.49
C LEU A 626 -9.34 -27.54 9.53
N GLY A 627 -8.59 -27.54 10.64
CA GLY A 627 -8.66 -26.50 11.65
C GLY A 627 -8.27 -25.12 11.12
N MET A 628 -7.12 -25.01 10.44
CA MET A 628 -6.63 -23.73 9.92
C MET A 628 -7.51 -23.16 8.80
N PHE A 629 -7.83 -23.96 7.78
CA PHE A 629 -8.64 -23.51 6.66
C PHE A 629 -10.09 -23.27 7.08
N GLY A 630 -10.63 -24.15 7.94
CA GLY A 630 -11.98 -23.99 8.48
C GLY A 630 -12.13 -22.71 9.28
N GLU A 631 -11.17 -22.38 10.14
CA GLU A 631 -11.18 -21.12 10.91
C GLU A 631 -11.17 -19.89 10.00
N GLN A 632 -10.27 -19.83 9.01
CA GLN A 632 -10.20 -18.71 8.08
C GLN A 632 -11.50 -18.49 7.31
N LEU A 633 -12.09 -19.58 6.81
CA LEU A 633 -13.36 -19.54 6.09
C LEU A 633 -14.50 -19.08 7.01
N LEU A 634 -14.68 -19.72 8.17
CA LEU A 634 -15.80 -19.42 9.06
C LEU A 634 -15.69 -18.02 9.68
N LEU A 635 -14.50 -17.52 9.99
CA LEU A 635 -14.32 -16.14 10.44
C LEU A 635 -14.79 -15.13 9.37
N SER A 636 -14.40 -15.34 8.12
CA SER A 636 -14.81 -14.46 7.01
C SER A 636 -16.32 -14.46 6.77
N ILE A 637 -16.97 -15.61 7.01
CA ILE A 637 -18.42 -15.74 6.86
C ILE A 637 -19.13 -15.15 8.07
N ARG A 638 -18.69 -15.44 9.29
CA ARG A 638 -19.36 -15.01 10.53
C ARG A 638 -19.32 -13.51 10.73
N TRP A 639 -18.14 -12.92 10.55
CA TRP A 639 -17.89 -11.51 10.82
C TRP A 639 -18.09 -10.62 9.58
N GLY A 640 -18.19 -11.23 8.40
CA GLY A 640 -18.53 -10.52 7.17
C GLY A 640 -19.99 -10.04 7.19
N HIS A 641 -20.22 -8.85 6.65
CA HIS A 641 -21.57 -8.31 6.46
C HIS A 641 -22.17 -8.91 5.19
N TRP A 642 -22.79 -10.11 5.29
CA TRP A 642 -23.40 -10.81 4.15
C TRP A 642 -24.90 -10.56 4.01
N SER A 643 -25.58 -10.18 5.10
CA SER A 643 -27.05 -10.08 5.14
C SER A 643 -27.63 -9.09 4.13
N ASP A 644 -26.96 -7.96 3.90
CA ASP A 644 -27.44 -6.84 3.07
C ASP A 644 -26.77 -6.77 1.69
N GLU A 645 -26.07 -7.84 1.27
CA GLU A 645 -25.27 -7.84 0.04
C GLU A 645 -26.06 -8.40 -1.14
N PHE A 646 -26.41 -7.59 -2.14
CA PHE A 646 -27.18 -8.06 -3.30
C PHE A 646 -26.33 -8.34 -4.54
N GLU A 647 -25.11 -7.79 -4.57
CA GLU A 647 -24.22 -7.91 -5.72
C GLU A 647 -23.31 -9.14 -5.63
N PRO A 648 -23.13 -9.89 -6.74
CA PRO A 648 -22.31 -11.10 -6.74
C PRO A 648 -20.80 -10.81 -6.67
N VAL A 649 -20.36 -9.57 -6.87
CA VAL A 649 -18.93 -9.18 -6.95
C VAL A 649 -18.19 -9.52 -5.66
N LYS A 650 -18.80 -9.26 -4.49
CA LYS A 650 -18.23 -9.60 -3.19
C LYS A 650 -18.03 -11.11 -3.02
N ALA A 651 -19.01 -11.92 -3.43
CA ALA A 651 -18.90 -13.38 -3.38
C ALA A 651 -17.87 -13.92 -4.38
N LEU A 652 -17.75 -13.31 -5.56
CA LEU A 652 -16.72 -13.62 -6.54
C LEU A 652 -15.32 -13.38 -5.95
N ASN A 653 -15.09 -12.20 -5.37
CA ASN A 653 -13.83 -11.84 -4.74
C ASN A 653 -13.52 -12.76 -3.56
N TRP A 654 -14.52 -13.11 -2.74
CA TRP A 654 -14.38 -14.05 -1.62
C TRP A 654 -13.94 -15.43 -2.10
N ALA A 655 -14.60 -15.96 -3.12
CA ALA A 655 -14.31 -17.28 -3.67
C ALA A 655 -12.89 -17.34 -4.24
N ARG A 656 -12.44 -16.31 -4.96
CA ARG A 656 -11.06 -16.21 -5.46
C ARG A 656 -10.05 -16.05 -4.33
N PHE A 657 -10.32 -15.18 -3.36
CA PHE A 657 -9.44 -14.92 -2.22
C PHE A 657 -9.15 -16.22 -1.45
N PHE A 658 -10.22 -16.93 -1.07
CA PHE A 658 -10.14 -18.14 -0.25
C PHE A 658 -9.99 -19.45 -1.04
N ARG A 659 -9.69 -19.38 -2.36
CA ARG A 659 -9.60 -20.57 -3.20
C ARG A 659 -8.68 -21.67 -2.65
N PRO A 660 -7.44 -21.37 -2.18
CA PRO A 660 -6.59 -22.42 -1.60
C PRO A 660 -7.12 -22.98 -0.29
N GLN A 661 -7.80 -22.18 0.52
CA GLN A 661 -8.40 -22.62 1.77
C GLN A 661 -9.59 -23.55 1.51
N VAL A 662 -10.46 -23.20 0.56
CA VAL A 662 -11.60 -24.05 0.16
C VAL A 662 -11.09 -25.39 -0.39
N GLN A 663 -10.19 -25.37 -1.38
CA GLN A 663 -9.66 -26.59 -1.98
C GLN A 663 -8.86 -27.43 -0.96
N GLY A 664 -8.05 -26.76 -0.13
CA GLY A 664 -7.29 -27.41 0.94
C GLY A 664 -8.18 -28.06 1.99
N TYR A 665 -9.28 -27.40 2.38
CA TYR A 665 -10.28 -27.96 3.29
C TYR A 665 -10.95 -29.18 2.69
N ILE A 666 -11.43 -29.11 1.44
CA ILE A 666 -12.08 -30.25 0.75
C ILE A 666 -11.13 -31.45 0.67
N HIS A 667 -9.88 -31.23 0.28
CA HIS A 667 -8.88 -32.30 0.22
C HIS A 667 -8.60 -32.92 1.60
N ALA A 668 -8.39 -32.10 2.63
CA ALA A 668 -8.14 -32.58 3.98
C ALA A 668 -9.37 -33.30 4.57
N TYR A 669 -10.58 -32.83 4.25
CA TYR A 669 -11.84 -33.44 4.68
C TYR A 669 -12.01 -34.83 4.07
N ARG A 670 -11.75 -34.96 2.76
CA ARG A 670 -11.75 -36.25 2.06
C ARG A 670 -10.72 -37.21 2.63
N ALA A 671 -9.51 -36.73 2.92
CA ALA A 671 -8.47 -37.57 3.52
C ALA A 671 -8.88 -38.12 4.90
N ALA A 672 -9.46 -37.28 5.75
CA ALA A 672 -9.90 -37.66 7.09
C ALA A 672 -11.17 -38.54 7.09
N THR A 673 -12.24 -38.07 6.44
CA THR A 673 -13.57 -38.68 6.54
C THR A 673 -13.88 -39.68 5.43
N GLY A 674 -13.19 -39.58 4.28
CA GLY A 674 -13.47 -40.37 3.07
C GLY A 674 -14.52 -39.77 2.14
N VAL A 675 -15.23 -38.72 2.55
CA VAL A 675 -16.28 -38.06 1.76
C VAL A 675 -15.67 -37.03 0.81
N ASP A 676 -16.07 -37.08 -0.45
CA ASP A 676 -15.63 -36.12 -1.47
C ASP A 676 -16.67 -35.00 -1.67
N LEU A 677 -16.36 -33.80 -1.18
CA LEU A 677 -17.22 -32.62 -1.31
C LEU A 677 -17.15 -31.98 -2.71
N SER A 678 -16.18 -32.39 -3.55
CA SER A 678 -16.01 -31.88 -4.91
C SER A 678 -16.80 -32.65 -5.98
N ALA A 679 -17.60 -33.64 -5.56
CA ALA A 679 -18.39 -34.45 -6.47
C ALA A 679 -19.37 -33.60 -7.30
N ASP A 680 -19.39 -33.87 -8.61
CA ASP A 680 -20.07 -33.02 -9.61
C ASP A 680 -21.58 -32.89 -9.31
N PRO A 681 -22.16 -31.67 -9.37
CA PRO A 681 -23.59 -31.41 -9.10
C PRO A 681 -24.55 -32.08 -10.10
N THR A 682 -24.04 -32.51 -11.26
CA THR A 682 -24.81 -33.23 -12.29
C THR A 682 -25.33 -34.59 -11.79
N VAL A 683 -24.66 -35.17 -10.80
CA VAL A 683 -25.20 -36.26 -10.02
C VAL A 683 -26.12 -35.65 -8.96
N ASN A 684 -27.43 -35.92 -9.04
CA ASN A 684 -28.46 -35.58 -8.05
C ASN A 684 -28.21 -36.17 -6.63
N ALA A 685 -26.97 -36.51 -6.31
CA ALA A 685 -26.52 -36.87 -4.98
C ALA A 685 -26.72 -35.66 -4.05
N ARG A 686 -27.55 -35.86 -3.02
CA ARG A 686 -27.66 -34.95 -1.88
C ARG A 686 -26.27 -34.67 -1.31
N VAL A 687 -26.05 -33.44 -0.86
CA VAL A 687 -24.84 -33.07 -0.13
C VAL A 687 -24.78 -33.96 1.12
N ASP A 688 -23.65 -34.62 1.32
CA ASP A 688 -23.46 -35.48 2.49
C ASP A 688 -23.34 -34.59 3.75
N SER A 689 -24.35 -34.66 4.60
CA SER A 689 -24.45 -33.93 5.87
C SER A 689 -24.25 -34.87 7.07
N THR A 690 -23.63 -36.04 6.88
CA THR A 690 -23.30 -36.93 7.99
C THR A 690 -22.22 -36.32 8.88
N LEU A 691 -22.39 -36.44 10.20
CA LEU A 691 -21.46 -35.86 11.18
C LEU A 691 -20.04 -36.42 10.98
N PRO A 692 -19.00 -35.56 11.01
CA PRO A 692 -17.63 -36.00 10.80
C PRO A 692 -17.17 -37.04 11.82
N SER A 693 -17.55 -36.89 13.09
CA SER A 693 -17.27 -37.86 14.15
C SER A 693 -17.81 -39.26 13.86
N VAL A 694 -19.02 -39.36 13.30
CA VAL A 694 -19.62 -40.63 12.88
C VAL A 694 -18.84 -41.25 11.72
N LEU A 695 -18.40 -40.44 10.75
CA LEU A 695 -17.57 -40.90 9.64
C LEU A 695 -16.21 -41.42 10.14
N LEU A 696 -15.58 -40.70 11.06
CA LEU A 696 -14.31 -41.07 11.69
C LEU A 696 -14.45 -42.36 12.50
N GLN A 697 -15.53 -42.52 13.26
CA GLN A 697 -15.81 -43.74 14.03
C GLN A 697 -16.03 -44.94 13.11
N LYS A 698 -16.81 -44.79 12.02
CA LYS A 698 -16.98 -45.84 11.00
C LYS A 698 -15.66 -46.26 10.40
N ARG A 699 -14.79 -45.29 10.10
CA ARG A 699 -13.47 -45.55 9.54
C ARG A 699 -12.57 -46.28 10.54
N LEU A 700 -12.51 -45.84 11.79
CA LEU A 700 -11.77 -46.51 12.84
C LEU A 700 -12.26 -47.94 13.05
N ALA A 701 -13.58 -48.17 13.06
CA ALA A 701 -14.15 -49.50 13.15
C ALA A 701 -13.80 -50.39 11.94
N SER A 702 -13.73 -49.82 10.73
CA SER A 702 -13.31 -50.55 9.54
C SER A 702 -11.82 -50.93 9.58
N GLN A 703 -10.98 -50.03 10.09
CA GLN A 703 -9.55 -50.25 10.28
C GLN A 703 -9.30 -51.37 11.30
N GLN A 704 -9.98 -51.33 12.44
CA GLN A 704 -9.88 -52.35 13.50
C GLN A 704 -10.39 -53.73 13.06
N ARG A 705 -11.25 -53.80 12.04
CA ARG A 705 -11.66 -55.07 11.43
C ARG A 705 -10.64 -55.62 10.44
N ALA A 706 -9.79 -54.76 9.87
CA ALA A 706 -8.79 -55.12 8.88
C ALA A 706 -7.42 -55.48 9.50
N SER A 707 -7.13 -54.94 10.69
CA SER A 707 -6.00 -55.32 11.55
C SER A 707 -6.29 -56.62 12.30
#